data_AF-A0A511RGZ9-F1
#
_entry.id   AF-A0A511RGZ9-F1
#
_cell.length_a   1.000
_cell.length_b   1.000
_cell.length_c   1.000
_cell.angle_alpha   90.00
_cell.angle_beta   90.00
_cell.angle_gamma   90.00
#
_symmetry.space_group_name_H-M   'P 1'
#
loop_
_entity.id
_entity.type
_entity.pdbx_description
1 polymer ?
#
loop_
_entity_poly.entity_id
_entity_poly.type
_entity_poly.pdbx_seq_one_letter_code
_entity_poly.pdbx_strand_id
1 'polypeptide(L)'
;MPLRRIRLDQNGRIVQASERALALLELEPEAALGRYCWEVVRGTDDFGRPVCARCPVLARLRGGAYEAEVRLRVRGQRLRCQAIVQDSGVQVVLDERRRPKLGEVLFSLSWATQRMVDEPMRFFQTAELFLGKLRRAAGMDAAELFLADPEHKYLILTALDAENRSAFLERPWFALGEGYPGIVAVDRSPLVTHRLDEDERYLRLKVKEAGYRTYLVFPLELPQGVIGVLNLASKDANADESAALELLEAVAPVVAAGVYSVLTSMGERQLLALLRQSRLSDRAGDAVIESLLRSAMAFSGAKAAQYKDRSGHRVAVPAQLVVNCDREDCPVWIGEPYAVRAGGRPCPWVEEGRPRYCLPVVVQGEVVAVESIFFSRVPRPQTRAMAPLLWLQRMAWQLLAPRAATAEDPPPAPRLEVRALGALSVRIQGEALPPQRFQTLPWRLFKLFLAHPERVQTPEEIAEALWPDLDPAYAARRVARVVHELRKQIEPDAGSPQMLRSVEGGYLFRFTEGYAYDVERFEALIREADDQDDEGRALAGYLAALDLFRGEFLADEPYADWVEAERAYLRALAVRAGERAGELLEAMGQEKASLSLYRRLIAIDPSDPYLYDRLAAVLRSMGFEARAREIELRKQTLLAGE
;
A
#
# COMPACT_ATOMS: atom_id res chain seq x y z
N MET A 1 -25.16 31.84 -3.15
CA MET A 1 -26.61 31.74 -3.43
C MET A 1 -27.25 30.74 -2.46
N PRO A 2 -28.31 31.13 -1.73
CA PRO A 2 -28.94 30.26 -0.75
C PRO A 2 -29.75 29.13 -1.42
N LEU A 3 -29.63 27.92 -0.88
CA LEU A 3 -30.18 26.67 -1.43
C LEU A 3 -31.70 26.53 -1.19
N ARG A 4 -32.44 25.87 -2.09
CA ARG A 4 -33.87 25.53 -1.90
C ARG A 4 -33.94 24.34 -0.93
N ARG A 5 -34.23 24.58 0.35
CA ARG A 5 -34.05 23.65 1.47
C ARG A 5 -35.41 23.28 2.08
N ILE A 6 -35.61 22.01 2.41
CA ILE A 6 -36.79 21.49 3.11
C ILE A 6 -36.28 20.58 4.24
N ARG A 7 -36.61 20.86 5.49
CA ARG A 7 -36.28 20.01 6.64
C ARG A 7 -37.45 19.10 6.96
N LEU A 8 -37.15 17.82 7.17
CA LEU A 8 -38.12 16.78 7.49
C LEU A 8 -37.88 16.23 8.88
N ASP A 9 -38.95 15.77 9.53
CA ASP A 9 -38.87 14.91 10.72
C ASP A 9 -38.48 13.46 10.36
N GLN A 10 -38.38 12.60 11.38
CA GLN A 10 -38.04 11.18 11.22
C GLN A 10 -39.07 10.39 10.39
N ASN A 11 -40.31 10.88 10.30
CA ASN A 11 -41.39 10.27 9.53
C ASN A 11 -41.44 10.79 8.07
N GLY A 12 -40.60 11.76 7.72
CA GLY A 12 -40.55 12.37 6.40
C GLY A 12 -41.57 13.51 6.19
N ARG A 13 -42.11 14.09 7.26
CA ARG A 13 -42.99 15.27 7.22
C ARG A 13 -42.19 16.55 7.25
N ILE A 14 -42.62 17.56 6.50
CA ILE A 14 -41.94 18.85 6.41
C ILE A 14 -42.13 19.63 7.71
N VAL A 15 -41.03 19.91 8.41
CA VAL A 15 -41.02 20.76 9.62
C VAL A 15 -40.53 22.17 9.33
N GLN A 16 -39.82 22.37 8.22
CA GLN A 16 -39.36 23.68 7.78
C GLN A 16 -39.13 23.67 6.26
N ALA A 17 -39.40 24.77 5.57
CA ALA A 17 -39.04 24.96 4.17
C ALA A 17 -38.50 26.38 3.96
N SER A 18 -37.48 26.55 3.11
CA SER A 18 -36.99 27.88 2.76
C SER A 18 -37.93 28.56 1.76
N GLU A 19 -38.00 29.89 1.79
CA GLU A 19 -38.83 30.68 0.87
C GLU A 19 -38.59 30.32 -0.60
N ARG A 20 -37.34 30.04 -0.99
CA ARG A 20 -37.01 29.61 -2.36
C ARG A 20 -37.51 28.21 -2.70
N ALA A 21 -37.62 27.31 -1.73
CA ALA A 21 -38.21 25.99 -1.94
C ALA A 21 -39.73 26.11 -2.10
N LEU A 22 -40.37 26.93 -1.28
CA LEU A 22 -41.80 27.25 -1.37
C LEU A 22 -42.16 27.94 -2.70
N ALA A 23 -41.36 28.92 -3.12
CA ALA A 23 -41.52 29.59 -4.41
C ALA A 23 -41.38 28.64 -5.61
N LEU A 24 -40.45 27.67 -5.57
CA LEU A 24 -40.32 26.64 -6.61
C LEU A 24 -41.57 25.75 -6.68
N LEU A 25 -42.19 25.47 -5.53
CA LEU A 25 -43.34 24.58 -5.43
C LEU A 25 -44.67 25.32 -5.68
N GLU A 26 -44.62 26.66 -5.73
CA GLU A 26 -45.78 27.57 -5.79
C GLU A 26 -46.72 27.33 -4.60
N LEU A 27 -46.16 27.28 -3.38
CA LEU A 27 -46.90 27.00 -2.15
C LEU A 27 -46.59 28.02 -1.05
N GLU A 28 -47.62 28.35 -0.28
CA GLU A 28 -47.45 29.07 1.00
C GLU A 28 -46.93 28.13 2.10
N PRO A 29 -46.24 28.65 3.14
CA PRO A 29 -45.67 27.84 4.22
C PRO A 29 -46.68 26.89 4.88
N GLU A 30 -47.91 27.35 5.13
CA GLU A 30 -48.98 26.61 5.78
C GLU A 30 -49.44 25.40 4.96
N ALA A 31 -49.30 25.47 3.63
CA ALA A 31 -49.66 24.39 2.72
C ALA A 31 -48.60 23.27 2.65
N ALA A 32 -47.39 23.52 3.14
CA ALA A 32 -46.26 22.59 3.11
C ALA A 32 -45.97 21.95 4.48
N LEU A 33 -46.05 22.72 5.57
CA LEU A 33 -45.70 22.26 6.92
C LEU A 33 -46.61 21.11 7.40
N GLY A 34 -46.02 20.13 8.09
CA GLY A 34 -46.70 18.95 8.64
C GLY A 34 -47.10 17.87 7.61
N ARG A 35 -46.99 18.16 6.31
CA ARG A 35 -47.28 17.21 5.23
C ARG A 35 -46.08 16.36 4.86
N TYR A 36 -46.32 15.22 4.23
CA TYR A 36 -45.23 14.39 3.76
C TYR A 36 -44.51 15.01 2.55
N CYS A 37 -43.17 14.94 2.56
CA CYS A 37 -42.34 15.52 1.50
C CYS A 37 -42.75 15.06 0.09
N TRP A 38 -43.11 13.78 -0.08
CA TRP A 38 -43.51 13.24 -1.38
C TRP A 38 -44.86 13.74 -1.89
N GLU A 39 -45.78 14.14 -0.99
CA GLU A 39 -47.07 14.71 -1.36
C GLU A 39 -46.96 16.16 -1.81
N VAL A 40 -45.91 16.86 -1.34
CA VAL A 40 -45.67 18.27 -1.59
C VAL A 40 -44.77 18.44 -2.81
N VAL A 41 -43.64 17.74 -2.88
CA VAL A 41 -42.65 17.88 -3.96
C VAL A 41 -43.13 17.29 -5.28
N ARG A 42 -43.86 16.17 -5.26
CA ARG A 42 -44.51 15.51 -6.43
C ARG A 42 -43.61 15.38 -7.68
N GLY A 43 -42.32 15.09 -7.48
CA GLY A 43 -41.36 15.00 -8.57
C GLY A 43 -41.62 13.81 -9.50
N THR A 44 -41.43 14.02 -10.80
CA THR A 44 -41.49 13.00 -11.86
C THR A 44 -40.13 12.72 -12.46
N ASP A 45 -39.94 11.63 -13.21
CA ASP A 45 -38.73 11.43 -14.02
C ASP A 45 -38.82 12.20 -15.35
N ASP A 46 -37.81 12.01 -16.22
CA ASP A 46 -37.78 12.63 -17.55
C ASP A 46 -38.92 12.15 -18.48
N PHE A 47 -39.61 11.06 -18.14
CA PHE A 47 -40.72 10.49 -18.90
C PHE A 47 -42.09 10.78 -18.24
N GLY A 48 -42.12 11.61 -17.20
CA GLY A 48 -43.36 11.97 -16.49
C GLY A 48 -43.86 10.94 -15.46
N ARG A 49 -43.09 9.89 -15.17
CA ARG A 49 -43.47 8.88 -14.17
C ARG A 49 -43.20 9.40 -12.75
N PRO A 50 -44.07 9.14 -11.76
CA PRO A 50 -43.92 9.69 -10.42
C PRO A 50 -42.73 9.06 -9.66
N VAL A 51 -41.73 9.87 -9.34
CA VAL A 51 -40.54 9.47 -8.56
C VAL A 51 -40.81 9.57 -7.06
N CYS A 52 -41.51 10.62 -6.63
CA CYS A 52 -41.78 10.85 -5.21
C CYS A 52 -42.72 9.81 -4.58
N ALA A 53 -43.64 9.21 -5.36
CA ALA A 53 -44.59 8.21 -4.85
C ALA A 53 -43.92 6.96 -4.25
N ARG A 54 -42.77 6.55 -4.80
CA ARG A 54 -41.88 5.52 -4.24
C ARG A 54 -40.48 6.10 -4.06
N CYS A 55 -40.38 7.12 -3.22
CA CYS A 55 -39.20 7.96 -3.05
C CYS A 55 -37.89 7.13 -2.88
N PRO A 56 -37.03 7.06 -3.91
CA PRO A 56 -35.78 6.29 -3.85
C PRO A 56 -34.81 6.86 -2.81
N VAL A 57 -34.90 8.17 -2.58
CA VAL A 57 -34.09 8.91 -1.62
C VAL A 57 -34.41 8.45 -0.20
N LEU A 58 -35.66 8.57 0.25
CA LEU A 58 -36.06 8.13 1.58
C LEU A 58 -35.91 6.62 1.77
N ALA A 59 -36.14 5.82 0.72
CA ALA A 59 -35.88 4.38 0.77
C ALA A 59 -34.40 4.07 1.05
N ARG A 60 -33.47 4.78 0.39
CA ARG A 60 -32.03 4.66 0.65
C ARG A 60 -31.65 5.14 2.05
N LEU A 61 -32.23 6.25 2.52
CA LEU A 61 -31.97 6.74 3.88
C LEU A 61 -32.43 5.73 4.96
N ARG A 62 -33.64 5.16 4.80
CA ARG A 62 -34.14 4.09 5.68
C ARG A 62 -33.29 2.82 5.61
N GLY A 63 -32.65 2.57 4.48
CA GLY A 63 -31.65 1.52 4.29
C GLY A 63 -30.28 1.80 4.93
N GLY A 64 -30.14 2.92 5.65
CA GLY A 64 -28.92 3.30 6.38
C GLY A 64 -28.00 4.26 5.64
N ALA A 65 -28.41 4.82 4.50
CA ALA A 65 -27.67 5.92 3.88
C ALA A 65 -27.85 7.21 4.71
N TYR A 66 -26.79 7.97 4.96
CA TYR A 66 -26.91 9.29 5.58
C TYR A 66 -27.22 10.39 4.55
N GLU A 67 -27.07 10.08 3.26
CA GLU A 67 -27.45 10.97 2.18
C GLU A 67 -27.92 10.15 0.98
N ALA A 68 -28.94 10.61 0.29
CA ALA A 68 -29.38 10.03 -0.96
C ALA A 68 -29.87 11.12 -1.91
N GLU A 69 -29.71 10.87 -3.21
CA GLU A 69 -30.21 11.78 -4.23
C GLU A 69 -30.93 11.03 -5.35
N VAL A 70 -31.82 11.77 -6.02
CA VAL A 70 -32.47 11.32 -7.26
C VAL A 70 -32.68 12.51 -8.18
N ARG A 71 -32.58 12.25 -9.49
CA ARG A 71 -33.00 13.22 -10.52
C ARG A 71 -34.51 13.20 -10.63
N LEU A 72 -35.12 14.38 -10.65
CA LEU A 72 -36.55 14.52 -10.87
C LEU A 72 -36.87 15.84 -11.55
N ARG A 73 -38.07 15.93 -12.10
CA ARG A 73 -38.68 17.15 -12.61
C ARG A 73 -39.72 17.64 -11.62
N VAL A 74 -39.65 18.91 -11.26
CA VAL A 74 -40.69 19.62 -10.51
C VAL A 74 -41.12 20.78 -11.36
N ARG A 75 -42.43 20.88 -11.66
CA ARG A 75 -42.98 21.98 -12.46
C ARG A 75 -42.21 22.23 -13.78
N GLY A 76 -41.82 21.16 -14.46
CA GLY A 76 -41.06 21.22 -15.71
C GLY A 76 -39.54 21.45 -15.55
N GLN A 77 -39.07 21.92 -14.39
CA GLN A 77 -37.64 22.13 -14.12
C GLN A 77 -36.94 20.82 -13.77
N ARG A 78 -35.80 20.54 -14.40
CA ARG A 78 -34.92 19.41 -14.06
C ARG A 78 -34.10 19.75 -12.82
N LEU A 79 -34.30 18.99 -11.75
CA LEU A 79 -33.66 19.21 -10.46
C LEU A 79 -33.03 17.93 -9.92
N ARG A 80 -32.06 18.11 -9.03
CA ARG A 80 -31.59 17.09 -8.10
C ARG A 80 -32.37 17.26 -6.79
N CYS A 81 -32.97 16.18 -6.32
CA CYS A 81 -33.48 16.09 -4.96
C CYS A 81 -32.47 15.30 -4.14
N GLN A 82 -31.75 15.99 -3.26
CA GLN A 82 -30.72 15.46 -2.38
C GLN A 82 -31.23 15.54 -0.95
N ALA A 83 -31.17 14.47 -0.19
CA ALA A 83 -31.56 14.45 1.21
C ALA A 83 -30.39 13.99 2.06
N ILE A 84 -30.07 14.72 3.12
CA ILE A 84 -28.96 14.49 4.04
C ILE A 84 -29.55 14.35 5.45
N VAL A 85 -29.21 13.27 6.16
CA VAL A 85 -29.57 13.05 7.57
C VAL A 85 -28.78 14.02 8.43
N GLN A 86 -29.46 14.69 9.35
CA GLN A 86 -28.90 15.56 10.37
C GLN A 86 -29.37 15.09 11.75
N ASP A 87 -28.73 15.55 12.83
CA ASP A 87 -29.02 15.11 14.21
C ASP A 87 -30.50 15.23 14.61
N SER A 88 -31.26 16.12 13.96
CA SER A 88 -32.68 16.40 14.24
C SER A 88 -33.66 16.02 13.11
N GLY A 89 -33.24 15.27 12.08
CA GLY A 89 -34.13 14.84 10.99
C GLY A 89 -33.43 14.71 9.63
N VAL A 90 -34.13 15.05 8.55
CA VAL A 90 -33.59 14.95 7.18
C VAL A 90 -33.66 16.30 6.47
N GLN A 91 -32.52 16.79 6.01
CA GLN A 91 -32.40 18.01 5.20
C GLN A 91 -32.49 17.64 3.72
N VAL A 92 -33.60 17.96 3.07
CA VAL A 92 -33.78 17.90 1.62
C VAL A 92 -33.34 19.22 0.97
N VAL A 93 -32.67 19.11 -0.17
CA VAL A 93 -32.24 20.20 -1.03
C VAL A 93 -32.72 19.91 -2.45
N LEU A 94 -33.42 20.87 -3.05
CA LEU A 94 -33.86 20.84 -4.45
C LEU A 94 -33.02 21.84 -5.23
N ASP A 95 -32.06 21.40 -6.02
CA ASP A 95 -31.22 22.31 -6.80
C ASP A 95 -31.06 21.91 -8.26
N GLU A 96 -30.67 22.88 -9.07
CA GLU A 96 -30.16 22.62 -10.41
C GLU A 96 -28.78 21.97 -10.27
N ARG A 97 -28.44 21.03 -11.15
CA ARG A 97 -27.18 20.25 -11.09
C ARG A 97 -26.00 21.18 -10.82
N ARG A 98 -25.48 21.14 -9.59
CA ARG A 98 -24.22 21.78 -9.22
C ARG A 98 -23.25 20.70 -8.76
N ARG A 99 -22.02 20.74 -9.27
CA ARG A 99 -20.93 19.91 -8.76
C ARG A 99 -20.79 20.19 -7.25
N PRO A 100 -20.74 19.15 -6.38
CA PRO A 100 -20.42 19.31 -4.97
C PRO A 100 -19.18 20.18 -4.78
N LYS A 101 -19.19 21.06 -3.78
CA LYS A 101 -18.00 21.86 -3.44
C LYS A 101 -16.95 20.97 -2.77
N LEU A 102 -15.67 21.31 -2.91
CA LEU A 102 -14.56 20.62 -2.25
C LEU A 102 -14.81 20.37 -0.75
N GLY A 103 -15.31 21.38 -0.02
CA GLY A 103 -15.63 21.24 1.41
C GLY A 103 -16.68 20.17 1.74
N GLU A 104 -17.65 19.94 0.85
CA GLU A 104 -18.66 18.88 1.03
C GLU A 104 -18.07 17.49 0.81
N VAL A 105 -17.12 17.36 -0.13
CA VAL A 105 -16.38 16.12 -0.40
C VAL A 105 -15.45 15.78 0.77
N LEU A 106 -14.71 16.77 1.28
CA LEU A 106 -13.83 16.60 2.44
C LEU A 106 -14.61 16.25 3.72
N PHE A 107 -15.75 16.89 3.96
CA PHE A 107 -16.63 16.52 5.08
C PHE A 107 -17.12 15.08 4.96
N SER A 108 -17.57 14.68 3.76
CA SER A 108 -17.98 13.31 3.48
C SER A 108 -16.86 12.30 3.71
N LEU A 109 -15.62 12.66 3.38
CA LEU A 109 -14.46 11.80 3.57
C LEU A 109 -14.12 11.66 5.04
N SER A 110 -14.07 12.76 5.79
CA SER A 110 -13.83 12.73 7.23
C SER A 110 -14.85 11.84 7.95
N TRP A 111 -16.13 12.01 7.62
CA TRP A 111 -17.20 11.13 8.13
C TRP A 111 -17.01 9.67 7.71
N ALA A 112 -16.67 9.42 6.44
CA ALA A 112 -16.45 8.06 5.94
C ALA A 112 -15.33 7.36 6.71
N THR A 113 -14.20 8.03 6.91
CA THR A 113 -13.06 7.50 7.67
C THR A 113 -13.45 7.18 9.11
N GLN A 114 -14.07 8.12 9.84
CA GLN A 114 -14.52 7.87 11.22
C GLN A 114 -15.49 6.69 11.27
N ARG A 115 -16.48 6.67 10.37
CA ARG A 115 -17.49 5.62 10.31
C ARG A 115 -16.91 4.24 10.01
N MET A 116 -15.88 4.16 9.17
CA MET A 116 -15.15 2.92 8.86
C MET A 116 -14.29 2.45 10.03
N VAL A 117 -13.69 3.37 10.79
CA VAL A 117 -12.97 3.04 12.03
C VAL A 117 -13.96 2.51 13.08
N ASP A 118 -15.10 3.18 13.28
CA ASP A 118 -16.07 2.77 14.29
C ASP A 118 -16.79 1.46 13.93
N GLU A 119 -17.17 1.31 12.66
CA GLU A 119 -17.84 0.11 12.15
C GLU A 119 -17.13 -0.48 10.91
N PRO A 120 -16.01 -1.22 11.10
CA PRO A 120 -15.22 -1.79 10.01
C PRO A 120 -16.02 -2.70 9.06
N MET A 121 -17.06 -3.33 9.58
CA MET A 121 -18.00 -4.17 8.85
C MET A 121 -18.73 -3.44 7.71
N ARG A 122 -18.82 -2.10 7.78
CA ARG A 122 -19.43 -1.27 6.75
C ARG A 122 -18.42 -0.70 5.74
N PHE A 123 -17.13 -1.03 5.87
CA PHE A 123 -16.05 -0.48 5.05
C PHE A 123 -16.41 -0.33 3.57
N PHE A 124 -16.80 -1.43 2.93
CA PHE A 124 -17.12 -1.44 1.50
C PHE A 124 -18.33 -0.56 1.13
N GLN A 125 -19.37 -0.55 1.96
CA GLN A 125 -20.55 0.27 1.73
C GLN A 125 -20.19 1.76 1.82
N THR A 126 -19.41 2.12 2.85
CA THR A 126 -18.96 3.49 3.07
C THR A 126 -18.01 3.95 1.96
N ALA A 127 -17.14 3.06 1.47
CA ALA A 127 -16.22 3.36 0.37
C ALA A 127 -16.96 3.62 -0.95
N GLU A 128 -17.95 2.78 -1.30
CA GLU A 128 -18.78 3.02 -2.50
C GLU A 128 -19.58 4.32 -2.41
N LEU A 129 -20.12 4.65 -1.22
CA LEU A 129 -20.83 5.91 -1.01
C LEU A 129 -19.92 7.13 -1.21
N PHE A 130 -18.69 7.06 -0.71
CA PHE A 130 -17.67 8.09 -0.92
C PHE A 130 -17.31 8.22 -2.40
N LEU A 131 -17.02 7.12 -3.09
CA LEU A 131 -16.72 7.13 -4.52
C LEU A 131 -17.84 7.76 -5.34
N GLY A 132 -19.10 7.47 -5.02
CA GLY A 132 -20.22 8.10 -5.71
C GLY A 132 -20.27 9.61 -5.54
N LYS A 133 -19.89 10.14 -4.37
CA LYS A 133 -19.80 11.59 -4.15
C LYS A 133 -18.63 12.21 -4.90
N LEU A 134 -17.45 11.59 -4.82
CA LEU A 134 -16.26 12.01 -5.56
C LEU A 134 -16.54 12.06 -7.06
N ARG A 135 -17.15 11.00 -7.60
CA ARG A 135 -17.57 10.92 -9.01
C ARG A 135 -18.48 12.08 -9.42
N ARG A 136 -19.50 12.40 -8.61
CA ARG A 136 -20.44 13.50 -8.89
C ARG A 136 -19.78 14.87 -8.77
N ALA A 137 -18.88 15.05 -7.81
CA ALA A 137 -18.08 16.26 -7.62
C ALA A 137 -17.16 16.51 -8.82
N ALA A 138 -16.49 15.48 -9.31
CA ALA A 138 -15.66 15.55 -10.51
C ALA A 138 -16.47 15.66 -11.81
N GLY A 139 -17.79 15.43 -11.78
CA GLY A 139 -18.62 15.41 -12.98
C GLY A 139 -18.35 14.22 -13.91
N MET A 140 -17.95 13.08 -13.34
CA MET A 140 -17.54 11.87 -14.06
C MET A 140 -18.64 10.77 -14.02
N ASP A 141 -18.53 9.77 -14.88
CA ASP A 141 -19.50 8.68 -15.04
C ASP A 141 -19.15 7.40 -14.25
N ALA A 142 -17.88 7.24 -13.85
CA ALA A 142 -17.43 6.18 -12.96
C ALA A 142 -16.34 6.66 -12.00
N ALA A 143 -16.25 6.02 -10.83
CA ALA A 143 -15.15 6.15 -9.89
C ALA A 143 -14.74 4.78 -9.33
N GLU A 144 -13.44 4.55 -9.19
CA GLU A 144 -12.84 3.29 -8.74
C GLU A 144 -11.80 3.55 -7.65
N LEU A 145 -11.73 2.65 -6.68
CA LEU A 145 -10.66 2.58 -5.69
C LEU A 145 -9.95 1.25 -5.85
N PHE A 146 -8.67 1.30 -6.21
CA PHE A 146 -7.77 0.16 -6.14
C PHE A 146 -6.88 0.33 -4.91
N LEU A 147 -6.72 -0.75 -4.14
CA LEU A 147 -5.77 -0.78 -3.03
C LEU A 147 -4.62 -1.71 -3.38
N ALA A 148 -3.41 -1.30 -3.00
CA ALA A 148 -2.24 -2.15 -3.09
C ALA A 148 -2.34 -3.27 -2.05
N ASP A 149 -1.83 -4.46 -2.35
CA ASP A 149 -1.52 -5.43 -1.29
C ASP A 149 -0.32 -4.94 -0.44
N PRO A 150 -0.13 -5.48 0.77
CA PRO A 150 0.93 -5.02 1.67
C PRO A 150 2.37 -5.27 1.19
N GLU A 151 2.57 -6.25 0.30
CA GLU A 151 3.86 -6.55 -0.33
C GLU A 151 4.07 -5.70 -1.60
N HIS A 152 3.13 -4.80 -1.90
CA HIS A 152 3.17 -3.88 -3.04
C HIS A 152 3.35 -4.60 -4.39
N LYS A 153 2.75 -5.78 -4.60
CA LYS A 153 2.86 -6.53 -5.87
C LYS A 153 1.72 -6.20 -6.84
N TYR A 154 0.53 -5.96 -6.31
CA TYR A 154 -0.72 -5.87 -7.05
C TYR A 154 -1.61 -4.75 -6.53
N LEU A 155 -2.35 -4.14 -7.45
CA LEU A 155 -3.49 -3.27 -7.19
C LEU A 155 -4.78 -4.05 -7.41
N ILE A 156 -5.66 -3.99 -6.41
CA ILE A 156 -6.88 -4.78 -6.37
C ILE A 156 -8.10 -3.86 -6.25
N LEU A 157 -9.04 -4.00 -7.18
CA LEU A 157 -10.28 -3.22 -7.20
C LEU A 157 -11.08 -3.52 -5.93
N THR A 158 -11.18 -2.51 -5.07
CA THR A 158 -11.77 -2.62 -3.74
C THR A 158 -13.16 -2.01 -3.70
N ALA A 159 -13.37 -0.87 -4.38
CA ALA A 159 -14.68 -0.24 -4.50
C ALA A 159 -14.90 0.36 -5.90
N LEU A 160 -16.16 0.40 -6.32
CA LEU A 160 -16.58 0.86 -7.65
C LEU A 160 -17.96 1.52 -7.55
N ASP A 161 -18.08 2.76 -8.03
CA ASP A 161 -19.36 3.41 -8.34
C ASP A 161 -19.42 3.77 -9.83
N ALA A 162 -20.32 3.13 -10.58
CA ALA A 162 -20.50 3.35 -12.02
C ALA A 162 -21.90 2.92 -12.46
N GLU A 163 -22.43 3.51 -13.54
CA GLU A 163 -23.69 3.04 -14.16
C GLU A 163 -23.51 1.67 -14.83
N ASN A 164 -22.44 1.48 -15.62
CA ASN A 164 -22.12 0.19 -16.26
C ASN A 164 -21.06 -0.59 -15.45
N ARG A 165 -21.43 -1.09 -14.27
CA ARG A 165 -20.49 -1.79 -13.37
C ARG A 165 -19.81 -2.99 -14.04
N SER A 166 -20.53 -3.76 -14.85
CA SER A 166 -20.00 -4.99 -15.46
C SER A 166 -18.78 -4.77 -16.35
N ALA A 167 -18.67 -3.62 -17.01
CA ALA A 167 -17.53 -3.29 -17.85
C ALA A 167 -16.23 -3.19 -17.02
N PHE A 168 -16.28 -2.51 -15.89
CA PHE A 168 -15.11 -2.30 -15.01
C PHE A 168 -14.66 -3.57 -14.28
N LEU A 169 -15.55 -4.57 -14.18
CA LEU A 169 -15.26 -5.87 -13.54
C LEU A 169 -14.61 -6.89 -14.47
N GLU A 170 -14.37 -6.56 -15.75
CA GLU A 170 -13.64 -7.41 -16.71
C GLU A 170 -12.26 -7.79 -16.16
N ARG A 171 -11.54 -6.79 -15.63
CA ARG A 171 -10.23 -6.95 -15.02
C ARG A 171 -10.15 -6.14 -13.73
N PRO A 172 -10.46 -6.77 -12.57
CA PRO A 172 -10.55 -6.08 -11.29
C PRO A 172 -9.20 -6.03 -10.53
N TRP A 173 -8.07 -6.27 -11.20
CA TRP A 173 -6.74 -6.30 -10.58
C TRP A 173 -5.63 -6.08 -11.61
N PHE A 174 -4.51 -5.53 -11.18
CA PHE A 174 -3.36 -5.16 -12.00
C PHE A 174 -2.06 -5.39 -11.23
N ALA A 175 -1.01 -5.93 -11.88
CA ALA A 175 0.32 -5.87 -11.31
C ALA A 175 0.84 -4.42 -11.31
N LEU A 176 1.82 -4.11 -10.46
CA LEU A 176 2.54 -2.85 -10.59
C LEU A 176 3.16 -2.71 -11.99
N GLY A 177 3.09 -1.51 -12.57
CA GLY A 177 3.49 -1.19 -13.94
C GLY A 177 2.51 -1.63 -15.04
N GLU A 178 1.50 -2.44 -14.73
CA GLU A 178 0.56 -3.00 -15.71
C GLU A 178 -0.78 -2.25 -15.73
N GLY A 179 -1.23 -1.84 -16.92
CA GLY A 179 -2.47 -1.09 -17.08
C GLY A 179 -2.46 0.25 -16.35
N TYR A 180 -3.40 1.15 -16.63
CA TYR A 180 -3.35 2.49 -16.03
C TYR A 180 -3.20 2.51 -14.50
N PRO A 181 -3.88 1.64 -13.70
CA PRO A 181 -3.68 1.63 -12.26
C PRO A 181 -2.25 1.27 -11.87
N GLY A 182 -1.69 0.18 -12.42
CA GLY A 182 -0.34 -0.29 -12.08
C GLY A 182 0.73 0.69 -12.50
N ILE A 183 0.52 1.35 -13.64
CA ILE A 183 1.37 2.42 -14.16
C ILE A 183 1.49 3.56 -13.16
N VAL A 184 0.37 4.15 -12.75
CA VAL A 184 0.36 5.30 -11.85
C VAL A 184 0.91 4.93 -10.47
N ALA A 185 0.68 3.71 -10.00
CA ALA A 185 1.25 3.29 -8.72
C ALA A 185 2.78 3.13 -8.75
N VAL A 186 3.41 2.94 -9.90
CA VAL A 186 4.87 2.95 -10.01
C VAL A 186 5.39 4.36 -10.27
N ASP A 187 4.77 5.06 -11.22
CA ASP A 187 5.25 6.34 -11.71
C ASP A 187 4.95 7.50 -10.74
N ARG A 188 4.07 7.28 -9.74
CA ARG A 188 3.69 8.25 -8.70
C ARG A 188 3.17 9.58 -9.23
N SER A 189 2.66 9.54 -10.46
CA SER A 189 2.22 10.71 -11.22
C SER A 189 0.83 10.45 -11.80
N PRO A 190 -0.09 11.41 -11.75
CA PRO A 190 -1.41 11.25 -12.33
C PRO A 190 -1.34 10.93 -13.83
N LEU A 191 -2.26 10.10 -14.31
CA LEU A 191 -2.41 9.78 -15.73
C LEU A 191 -3.81 10.21 -16.18
N VAL A 192 -3.87 10.97 -17.28
CA VAL A 192 -5.13 11.36 -17.92
C VAL A 192 -5.12 11.01 -19.41
N THR A 193 -6.27 10.61 -19.93
CA THR A 193 -6.51 10.42 -21.36
C THR A 193 -7.92 10.86 -21.72
N HIS A 194 -8.10 11.36 -22.94
CA HIS A 194 -9.40 11.62 -23.58
C HIS A 194 -9.70 10.68 -24.75
N ARG A 195 -8.77 9.78 -25.05
CA ARG A 195 -8.83 8.83 -26.18
C ARG A 195 -8.58 7.41 -25.68
N LEU A 196 -9.34 7.02 -24.65
CA LEU A 196 -9.22 5.72 -24.01
C LEU A 196 -9.41 4.54 -24.98
N ASP A 197 -10.20 4.71 -26.03
CA ASP A 197 -10.42 3.67 -27.04
C ASP A 197 -9.15 3.36 -27.85
N GLU A 198 -8.35 4.38 -28.17
CA GLU A 198 -7.10 4.27 -28.95
C GLU A 198 -5.89 3.85 -28.11
N ASP A 199 -5.96 3.94 -26.79
CA ASP A 199 -4.82 3.67 -25.91
C ASP A 199 -4.70 2.17 -25.57
N GLU A 200 -3.62 1.54 -26.06
CA GLU A 200 -3.33 0.12 -25.84
C GLU A 200 -2.94 -0.20 -24.40
N ARG A 201 -2.45 0.78 -23.64
CA ARG A 201 -2.09 0.58 -22.23
C ARG A 201 -3.34 0.41 -21.36
N TYR A 202 -4.54 0.70 -21.88
CA TYR A 202 -5.81 0.46 -21.20
C TYR A 202 -6.34 -0.96 -21.48
N LEU A 203 -6.29 -1.83 -20.48
CA LEU A 203 -6.47 -3.28 -20.64
C LEU A 203 -7.91 -3.80 -20.44
N ARG A 204 -8.94 -2.95 -20.50
CA ARG A 204 -10.35 -3.35 -20.31
C ARG A 204 -11.21 -3.02 -21.53
N LEU A 205 -11.38 -3.98 -22.44
CA LEU A 205 -12.12 -3.80 -23.69
C LEU A 205 -13.59 -3.45 -23.44
N LYS A 206 -14.24 -4.05 -22.45
CA LYS A 206 -15.66 -3.79 -22.16
C LYS A 206 -15.93 -2.36 -21.72
N VAL A 207 -14.94 -1.68 -21.15
CA VAL A 207 -15.06 -0.25 -20.81
C VAL A 207 -14.96 0.61 -22.07
N LYS A 208 -14.09 0.24 -23.03
CA LYS A 208 -14.04 0.86 -24.37
C LYS A 208 -15.38 0.69 -25.10
N GLU A 209 -15.89 -0.54 -25.16
CA GLU A 209 -17.18 -0.88 -25.78
C GLU A 209 -18.38 -0.17 -25.13
N ALA A 210 -18.31 0.08 -23.81
CA ALA A 210 -19.33 0.83 -23.08
C ALA A 210 -19.34 2.34 -23.40
N GLY A 211 -18.38 2.81 -24.22
CA GLY A 211 -18.30 4.17 -24.73
C GLY A 211 -17.55 5.16 -23.83
N TYR A 212 -16.71 4.68 -22.90
CA TYR A 212 -15.87 5.57 -22.10
C TYR A 212 -14.72 6.12 -22.95
N ARG A 213 -14.44 7.42 -22.81
CA ARG A 213 -13.46 8.15 -23.62
C ARG A 213 -12.41 8.82 -22.76
N THR A 214 -12.84 9.48 -21.68
CA THR A 214 -11.95 10.11 -20.71
C THR A 214 -11.72 9.21 -19.51
N TYR A 215 -10.47 9.12 -19.08
CA TYR A 215 -10.08 8.35 -17.91
C TYR A 215 -8.90 8.98 -17.22
N LEU A 216 -8.99 9.04 -15.89
CA LEU A 216 -8.02 9.66 -15.01
C LEU A 216 -7.67 8.69 -13.90
N VAL A 217 -6.38 8.56 -13.59
CA VAL A 217 -5.85 7.78 -12.48
C VAL A 217 -4.95 8.65 -11.62
N PHE A 218 -5.14 8.60 -10.31
CA PHE A 218 -4.42 9.43 -9.35
C PHE A 218 -3.86 8.55 -8.21
N PRO A 219 -2.59 8.69 -7.84
CA PRO A 219 -1.98 7.85 -6.82
C PRO A 219 -2.43 8.23 -5.41
N LEU A 220 -2.59 7.22 -4.54
CA LEU A 220 -2.81 7.42 -3.11
C LEU A 220 -1.49 7.15 -2.38
N GLU A 221 -0.80 8.22 -2.02
CA GLU A 221 0.56 8.14 -1.49
C GLU A 221 0.65 8.54 -0.03
N LEU A 222 1.53 7.85 0.68
CA LEU A 222 2.01 8.19 2.01
C LEU A 222 3.54 8.14 2.01
N PRO A 223 4.23 8.69 3.02
CA PRO A 223 5.70 8.68 3.09
C PRO A 223 6.32 7.27 2.94
N GLN A 224 5.61 6.24 3.41
CA GLN A 224 6.02 4.84 3.30
C GLN A 224 5.77 4.19 1.92
N GLY A 225 5.05 4.85 1.01
CA GLY A 225 4.79 4.36 -0.34
C GLY A 225 3.33 4.53 -0.82
N VAL A 226 3.06 4.01 -2.01
CA VAL A 226 1.74 4.02 -2.64
C VAL A 226 0.87 2.93 -2.02
N ILE A 227 -0.27 3.32 -1.47
CA ILE A 227 -1.23 2.40 -0.84
C ILE A 227 -2.39 2.03 -1.78
N GLY A 228 -2.50 2.69 -2.93
CA GLY A 228 -3.55 2.47 -3.90
C GLY A 228 -3.63 3.56 -4.97
N VAL A 229 -4.70 3.53 -5.77
CA VAL A 229 -5.01 4.57 -6.75
C VAL A 229 -6.52 4.86 -6.78
N LEU A 230 -6.88 6.11 -7.06
CA LEU A 230 -8.24 6.55 -7.36
C LEU A 230 -8.39 6.79 -8.85
N ASN A 231 -9.44 6.24 -9.44
CA ASN A 231 -9.68 6.39 -10.87
C ASN A 231 -11.04 7.02 -11.11
N LEU A 232 -11.12 7.88 -12.12
CA LEU A 232 -12.35 8.48 -12.62
C LEU A 232 -12.47 8.22 -14.12
N ALA A 233 -13.70 8.01 -14.61
CA ALA A 233 -13.94 7.81 -16.03
C ALA A 233 -15.19 8.54 -16.50
N SER A 234 -15.18 9.02 -17.75
CA SER A 234 -16.31 9.66 -18.42
C SER A 234 -16.49 9.15 -19.84
N LYS A 235 -17.73 9.10 -20.30
CA LYS A 235 -18.08 8.90 -21.70
C LYS A 235 -17.94 10.18 -22.52
N ASP A 236 -17.97 11.33 -21.87
CA ASP A 236 -17.71 12.61 -22.50
C ASP A 236 -16.20 12.78 -22.74
N ALA A 237 -15.80 12.84 -24.00
CA ALA A 237 -14.43 13.06 -24.41
C ALA A 237 -13.91 14.47 -24.07
N ASN A 238 -14.80 15.42 -23.76
CA ASN A 238 -14.48 16.77 -23.33
C ASN A 238 -14.71 16.98 -21.83
N ALA A 239 -14.74 15.90 -21.05
CA ALA A 239 -14.86 16.00 -19.61
C ALA A 239 -13.75 16.90 -19.04
N ASP A 240 -14.12 17.77 -18.11
CA ASP A 240 -13.24 18.75 -17.49
C ASP A 240 -12.20 18.06 -16.58
N GLU A 241 -11.06 17.69 -17.16
CA GLU A 241 -9.98 17.00 -16.48
C GLU A 241 -9.33 17.86 -15.40
N SER A 242 -9.19 19.17 -15.63
CA SER A 242 -8.52 20.08 -14.71
C SER A 242 -9.27 20.19 -13.40
N ALA A 243 -10.60 20.37 -13.44
CA ALA A 243 -11.40 20.40 -12.22
C ALA A 243 -11.42 19.05 -11.48
N ALA A 244 -11.31 17.93 -12.20
CA ALA A 244 -11.23 16.60 -11.59
C ALA A 244 -9.86 16.36 -10.92
N LEU A 245 -8.77 16.81 -11.54
CA LEU A 245 -7.42 16.75 -10.97
C LEU A 245 -7.31 17.62 -9.72
N GLU A 246 -7.74 18.89 -9.77
CA GLU A 246 -7.73 19.80 -8.61
C GLU A 246 -8.48 19.18 -7.40
N LEU A 247 -9.63 18.55 -7.66
CA LEU A 247 -10.38 17.86 -6.63
C LEU A 247 -9.61 16.67 -6.05
N LEU A 248 -8.96 15.87 -6.91
CA LEU A 248 -8.20 14.70 -6.47
C LEU A 248 -6.93 15.08 -5.73
N GLU A 249 -6.20 16.11 -6.15
CA GLU A 249 -5.04 16.65 -5.44
C GLU A 249 -5.41 17.06 -4.01
N ALA A 250 -6.56 17.70 -3.83
CA ALA A 250 -7.03 18.12 -2.51
C ALA A 250 -7.52 16.95 -1.63
N VAL A 251 -8.05 15.89 -2.22
CA VAL A 251 -8.75 14.81 -1.50
C VAL A 251 -7.86 13.58 -1.30
N ALA A 252 -6.95 13.27 -2.23
CA ALA A 252 -6.14 12.06 -2.26
C ALA A 252 -5.27 11.87 -1.00
N PRO A 253 -4.54 12.88 -0.47
CA PRO A 253 -3.75 12.69 0.75
C PRO A 253 -4.61 12.29 1.96
N VAL A 254 -5.81 12.89 2.07
CA VAL A 254 -6.75 12.58 3.16
C VAL A 254 -7.36 11.19 2.96
N VAL A 255 -7.66 10.79 1.72
CA VAL A 255 -8.13 9.43 1.41
C VAL A 255 -7.05 8.42 1.74
N ALA A 256 -5.81 8.68 1.33
CA ALA A 256 -4.69 7.80 1.57
C ALA A 256 -4.49 7.56 3.07
N ALA A 257 -4.36 8.65 3.85
CA ALA A 257 -4.21 8.56 5.30
C ALA A 257 -5.41 7.89 5.98
N GLY A 258 -6.64 8.23 5.57
CA GLY A 258 -7.86 7.67 6.14
C GLY A 258 -8.01 6.17 5.88
N VAL A 259 -7.81 5.73 4.64
CA VAL A 259 -7.86 4.31 4.27
C VAL A 259 -6.76 3.53 4.99
N TYR A 260 -5.52 4.03 4.98
CA TYR A 260 -4.41 3.39 5.69
C TYR A 260 -4.68 3.26 7.19
N SER A 261 -5.24 4.29 7.82
CA SER A 261 -5.62 4.28 9.23
C SER A 261 -6.70 3.23 9.52
N VAL A 262 -7.73 3.13 8.67
CA VAL A 262 -8.76 2.07 8.79
C VAL A 262 -8.13 0.69 8.67
N LEU A 263 -7.32 0.45 7.62
CA LEU A 263 -6.66 -0.84 7.38
C LEU A 263 -5.76 -1.25 8.55
N THR A 264 -4.98 -0.31 9.08
CA THR A 264 -4.08 -0.53 10.22
C THR A 264 -4.86 -0.78 11.51
N SER A 265 -5.88 0.04 11.81
CA SER A 265 -6.69 -0.10 13.04
C SER A 265 -7.42 -1.45 13.09
N MET A 266 -7.85 -1.98 11.95
CA MET A 266 -8.45 -3.32 11.90
C MET A 266 -7.45 -4.41 12.31
N GLY A 267 -6.22 -4.37 11.77
CA GLY A 267 -5.14 -5.28 12.15
C GLY A 267 -4.79 -5.20 13.64
N GLU A 268 -4.70 -3.98 14.19
CA GLU A 268 -4.44 -3.73 15.61
C GLU A 268 -5.53 -4.28 16.52
N ARG A 269 -6.82 -4.11 16.17
CA ARG A 269 -7.92 -4.65 16.97
C ARG A 269 -7.89 -6.17 17.02
N GLN A 270 -7.60 -6.80 15.88
CA GLN A 270 -7.45 -8.25 15.80
C GLN A 270 -6.29 -8.71 16.69
N LEU A 271 -5.15 -8.02 16.62
CA LEU A 271 -3.99 -8.26 17.46
C LEU A 271 -4.30 -8.13 18.96
N LEU A 272 -4.97 -7.05 19.36
CA LEU A 272 -5.38 -6.82 20.76
C LEU A 272 -6.37 -7.87 21.26
N ALA A 273 -7.28 -8.34 20.39
CA ALA A 273 -8.20 -9.43 20.73
C ALA A 273 -7.43 -10.73 21.01
N LEU A 274 -6.39 -11.04 20.23
CA LEU A 274 -5.50 -12.17 20.49
C LEU A 274 -4.73 -12.03 21.80
N LEU A 275 -4.12 -10.87 22.06
CA LEU A 275 -3.33 -10.63 23.29
C LEU A 275 -4.18 -10.73 24.57
N ARG A 276 -5.49 -10.45 24.48
CA ARG A 276 -6.42 -10.67 25.60
C ARG A 276 -6.72 -12.15 25.83
N GLN A 277 -6.70 -12.96 24.78
CA GLN A 277 -6.94 -14.40 24.84
C GLN A 277 -5.67 -15.19 25.24
N SER A 278 -4.48 -14.68 24.90
CA SER A 278 -3.19 -15.37 25.12
C SER A 278 -2.64 -15.36 26.55
N ARG A 279 -3.40 -14.87 27.54
CA ARG A 279 -3.13 -15.16 28.97
C ARG A 279 -3.37 -16.64 29.33
N LEU A 280 -3.65 -17.51 28.37
CA LEU A 280 -4.01 -18.92 28.58
C LEU A 280 -3.16 -19.88 27.71
N SER A 281 -1.99 -20.26 28.24
CA SER A 281 -1.29 -21.55 28.05
C SER A 281 -0.77 -22.00 26.67
N ASP A 282 0.20 -22.92 26.70
CA ASP A 282 0.88 -23.64 25.60
C ASP A 282 -0.02 -24.44 24.61
N ARG A 283 -1.33 -24.18 24.58
CA ARG A 283 -2.31 -24.75 23.62
C ARG A 283 -2.79 -23.72 22.58
N ALA A 284 -2.00 -22.67 22.35
CA ALA A 284 -2.42 -21.45 21.66
C ALA A 284 -2.52 -21.53 20.11
N GLY A 285 -2.32 -22.67 19.45
CA GLY A 285 -2.30 -22.75 17.98
C GLY A 285 -3.67 -22.59 17.31
N ASP A 286 -4.51 -23.62 17.37
CA ASP A 286 -5.71 -23.69 16.51
C ASP A 286 -6.84 -22.75 16.94
N ALA A 287 -7.06 -22.56 18.24
CA ALA A 287 -8.12 -21.67 18.74
C ALA A 287 -7.86 -20.21 18.33
N VAL A 288 -6.60 -19.80 18.30
CA VAL A 288 -6.20 -18.47 17.85
C VAL A 288 -6.34 -18.36 16.33
N ILE A 289 -5.89 -19.36 15.58
CA ILE A 289 -6.12 -19.42 14.13
C ILE A 289 -7.62 -19.34 13.83
N GLU A 290 -8.47 -20.09 14.52
CA GLU A 290 -9.92 -20.00 14.37
C GLU A 290 -10.47 -18.59 14.62
N SER A 291 -9.97 -17.91 15.65
CA SER A 291 -10.37 -16.53 15.99
C SER A 291 -10.00 -15.56 14.86
N LEU A 292 -8.82 -15.73 14.25
CA LEU A 292 -8.39 -14.97 13.08
C LEU A 292 -9.26 -15.24 11.86
N LEU A 293 -9.49 -16.51 11.54
CA LEU A 293 -10.37 -16.94 10.44
C LEU A 293 -11.79 -16.37 10.61
N ARG A 294 -12.35 -16.40 11.82
CA ARG A 294 -13.67 -15.82 12.13
C ARG A 294 -13.70 -14.31 11.94
N SER A 295 -12.62 -13.61 12.28
CA SER A 295 -12.52 -12.16 12.09
C SER A 295 -12.44 -11.80 10.60
N ALA A 296 -11.63 -12.53 9.83
CA ALA A 296 -11.57 -12.41 8.37
C ALA A 296 -12.93 -12.69 7.73
N MET A 297 -13.63 -13.73 8.19
CA MET A 297 -14.98 -14.06 7.73
C MET A 297 -16.00 -12.97 8.04
N ALA A 298 -15.99 -12.42 9.26
CA ALA A 298 -16.87 -11.32 9.64
C ALA A 298 -16.66 -10.16 8.68
N PHE A 299 -15.43 -9.66 8.57
CA PHE A 299 -15.11 -8.51 7.73
C PHE A 299 -15.49 -8.71 6.25
N SER A 300 -15.14 -9.85 5.66
CA SER A 300 -15.36 -10.13 4.24
C SER A 300 -16.81 -10.56 3.91
N GLY A 301 -17.59 -10.96 4.90
CA GLY A 301 -18.89 -11.60 4.71
C GLY A 301 -18.82 -13.05 4.23
N ALA A 302 -17.64 -13.69 4.33
CA ALA A 302 -17.44 -15.09 3.98
C ALA A 302 -18.23 -16.04 4.88
N LYS A 303 -18.50 -17.24 4.36
CA LYS A 303 -19.24 -18.30 5.08
C LYS A 303 -18.34 -19.39 5.63
N ALA A 304 -17.14 -19.53 5.08
CA ALA A 304 -16.12 -20.34 5.69
C ALA A 304 -14.74 -19.79 5.40
N ALA A 305 -13.76 -20.17 6.21
CA ALA A 305 -12.36 -19.88 5.99
C ALA A 305 -11.51 -21.08 6.41
N GLN A 306 -10.34 -21.23 5.80
CA GLN A 306 -9.38 -22.29 6.10
C GLN A 306 -7.97 -21.71 6.13
N TYR A 307 -7.18 -22.15 7.09
CA TYR A 307 -5.73 -22.01 7.13
C TYR A 307 -5.09 -23.34 6.72
N LYS A 308 -4.01 -23.28 5.94
CA LYS A 308 -3.14 -24.43 5.64
C LYS A 308 -1.68 -23.98 5.66
N ASP A 309 -0.83 -24.62 6.46
CA ASP A 309 0.62 -24.37 6.44
C ASP A 309 1.39 -25.38 5.56
N ARG A 310 2.72 -25.21 5.46
CA ARG A 310 3.60 -26.08 4.67
C ARG A 310 3.74 -27.50 5.23
N SER A 311 3.47 -27.72 6.52
CA SER A 311 3.46 -29.06 7.11
C SER A 311 2.21 -29.86 6.75
N GLY A 312 1.21 -29.19 6.16
CA GLY A 312 -0.10 -29.76 5.87
C GLY A 312 -1.09 -29.60 7.02
N HIS A 313 -0.71 -28.92 8.11
CA HIS A 313 -1.62 -28.57 9.21
C HIS A 313 -2.75 -27.67 8.71
N ARG A 314 -3.96 -27.92 9.19
CA ARG A 314 -5.18 -27.26 8.70
C ARG A 314 -6.12 -26.89 9.85
N VAL A 315 -6.61 -25.66 9.80
CA VAL A 315 -7.69 -25.19 10.68
C VAL A 315 -8.79 -24.61 9.79
N ALA A 316 -10.05 -24.98 10.03
CA ALA A 316 -11.15 -24.57 9.16
C ALA A 316 -12.41 -24.22 9.95
N VAL A 317 -13.08 -23.14 9.54
CA VAL A 317 -14.25 -22.60 10.22
C VAL A 317 -15.35 -22.23 9.22
N PRO A 318 -16.55 -22.84 9.27
CA PRO A 318 -16.78 -24.20 9.74
C PRO A 318 -16.25 -25.21 8.71
N ALA A 319 -15.67 -26.31 9.19
CA ALA A 319 -14.99 -27.30 8.34
C ALA A 319 -15.87 -27.93 7.25
N GLN A 320 -17.19 -28.03 7.43
CA GLN A 320 -18.09 -28.65 6.45
C GLN A 320 -18.27 -27.79 5.18
N LEU A 321 -17.83 -26.53 5.22
CA LEU A 321 -18.03 -25.55 4.16
C LEU A 321 -16.74 -25.20 3.40
N VAL A 322 -15.62 -25.83 3.74
CA VAL A 322 -14.34 -25.62 3.05
C VAL A 322 -14.07 -26.76 2.05
N VAL A 323 -13.24 -26.46 1.04
CA VAL A 323 -12.75 -27.45 0.07
C VAL A 323 -11.23 -27.48 0.19
N ASN A 324 -10.67 -28.65 0.46
CA ASN A 324 -9.22 -28.81 0.57
C ASN A 324 -8.55 -28.72 -0.80
N CYS A 325 -7.41 -28.05 -0.84
CA CYS A 325 -6.49 -28.02 -1.97
C CYS A 325 -5.12 -28.50 -1.50
N ASP A 326 -4.57 -29.52 -2.14
CA ASP A 326 -3.29 -30.16 -1.76
C ASP A 326 -2.15 -29.93 -2.75
N ARG A 327 -2.30 -28.94 -3.64
CA ARG A 327 -1.27 -28.55 -4.59
C ARG A 327 -0.08 -27.88 -3.89
N GLU A 328 1.08 -28.51 -3.98
CA GLU A 328 2.36 -27.98 -3.48
C GLU A 328 2.93 -26.93 -4.44
N ASP A 329 2.68 -27.08 -5.74
CA ASP A 329 3.01 -26.15 -6.83
C ASP A 329 2.05 -24.95 -6.93
N CYS A 330 1.25 -24.68 -5.88
CA CYS A 330 0.30 -23.59 -5.90
C CYS A 330 1.02 -22.24 -5.89
N PRO A 331 0.78 -21.33 -6.86
CA PRO A 331 1.48 -20.04 -6.91
C PRO A 331 1.17 -19.11 -5.72
N VAL A 332 0.17 -19.43 -4.90
CA VAL A 332 -0.05 -18.73 -3.63
C VAL A 332 1.13 -18.90 -2.67
N TRP A 333 1.87 -20.01 -2.74
CA TRP A 333 3.07 -20.25 -1.95
C TRP A 333 4.27 -19.39 -2.33
N ILE A 334 4.22 -18.69 -3.47
CA ILE A 334 5.22 -17.69 -3.89
C ILE A 334 4.68 -16.25 -3.76
N GLY A 335 3.58 -16.08 -3.02
CA GLY A 335 3.05 -14.78 -2.62
C GLY A 335 2.02 -14.20 -3.58
N GLU A 336 1.49 -14.98 -4.51
CA GLU A 336 0.49 -14.52 -5.47
C GLU A 336 -0.95 -14.86 -4.99
N PRO A 337 -1.85 -13.89 -4.78
CA PRO A 337 -3.23 -14.19 -4.41
C PRO A 337 -4.03 -14.69 -5.62
N TYR A 338 -4.82 -15.76 -5.42
CA TYR A 338 -5.68 -16.35 -6.46
C TYR A 338 -7.14 -16.42 -6.03
N ALA A 339 -8.01 -16.62 -7.00
CA ALA A 339 -9.43 -16.83 -6.77
C ALA A 339 -9.99 -17.99 -7.61
N VAL A 340 -10.99 -18.67 -7.05
CA VAL A 340 -11.85 -19.62 -7.78
C VAL A 340 -13.22 -18.99 -7.83
N ARG A 341 -13.75 -18.74 -9.04
CA ARG A 341 -15.08 -18.14 -9.28
C ARG A 341 -15.38 -16.87 -8.46
N ALA A 342 -14.37 -16.17 -7.94
CA ALA A 342 -14.53 -15.02 -7.05
C ALA A 342 -13.85 -13.75 -7.60
N GLY A 343 -13.50 -13.71 -8.88
CA GLY A 343 -12.78 -12.61 -9.54
C GLY A 343 -11.35 -12.41 -9.02
N GLY A 344 -10.47 -11.83 -9.83
CA GLY A 344 -9.02 -11.81 -9.60
C GLY A 344 -8.30 -12.82 -10.51
N ARG A 345 -7.08 -13.23 -10.15
CA ARG A 345 -6.33 -14.21 -10.94
C ARG A 345 -6.99 -15.59 -10.83
N PRO A 346 -7.41 -16.21 -11.94
CA PRO A 346 -8.10 -17.50 -11.90
C PRO A 346 -7.12 -18.59 -11.47
N CYS A 347 -7.55 -19.46 -10.56
CA CYS A 347 -6.77 -20.63 -10.17
C CYS A 347 -6.46 -21.50 -11.40
N PRO A 348 -5.19 -21.86 -11.65
CA PRO A 348 -4.83 -22.67 -12.82
C PRO A 348 -5.28 -24.13 -12.70
N TRP A 349 -5.60 -24.58 -11.49
CA TRP A 349 -5.87 -25.99 -11.18
C TRP A 349 -7.34 -26.29 -10.92
N VAL A 350 -8.15 -25.27 -10.64
CA VAL A 350 -9.53 -25.45 -10.18
C VAL A 350 -10.44 -24.51 -10.96
N GLU A 351 -11.10 -25.08 -11.98
CA GLU A 351 -12.06 -24.38 -12.82
C GLU A 351 -13.46 -24.34 -12.19
N GLU A 352 -13.84 -25.39 -11.44
CA GLU A 352 -15.15 -25.52 -10.80
C GLU A 352 -15.06 -25.63 -9.28
N GLY A 353 -16.11 -25.20 -8.58
CA GLY A 353 -16.21 -25.30 -7.12
C GLY A 353 -16.84 -24.09 -6.45
N ARG A 354 -16.71 -24.05 -5.12
CA ARG A 354 -17.23 -22.94 -4.30
C ARG A 354 -16.37 -21.69 -4.52
N PRO A 355 -16.99 -20.50 -4.70
CA PRO A 355 -16.24 -19.26 -4.82
C PRO A 355 -15.34 -19.02 -3.62
N ARG A 356 -14.05 -18.77 -3.86
CA ARG A 356 -13.09 -18.50 -2.80
C ARG A 356 -11.93 -17.63 -3.24
N TYR A 357 -11.29 -16.97 -2.27
CA TYR A 357 -9.92 -16.46 -2.41
C TYR A 357 -8.96 -17.46 -1.78
N CYS A 358 -7.75 -17.54 -2.32
CA CYS A 358 -6.61 -18.19 -1.72
C CYS A 358 -5.52 -17.12 -1.56
N LEU A 359 -5.23 -16.75 -0.32
CA LEU A 359 -4.39 -15.62 0.04
C LEU A 359 -3.10 -16.11 0.71
N PRO A 360 -1.92 -15.56 0.34
CA PRO A 360 -0.68 -15.88 1.02
C PRO A 360 -0.69 -15.27 2.43
N VAL A 361 -0.33 -16.07 3.43
CA VAL A 361 0.01 -15.59 4.77
C VAL A 361 1.51 -15.36 4.80
N VAL A 362 1.91 -14.09 4.72
CA VAL A 362 3.32 -13.68 4.69
C VAL A 362 3.78 -13.30 6.10
N VAL A 363 4.88 -13.91 6.54
CA VAL A 363 5.55 -13.58 7.80
C VAL A 363 7.03 -13.38 7.53
N GLN A 364 7.57 -12.22 7.93
CA GLN A 364 8.96 -11.83 7.65
C GLN A 364 9.38 -11.98 6.18
N GLY A 365 8.47 -11.70 5.23
CA GLY A 365 8.73 -11.82 3.78
C GLY A 365 8.48 -13.22 3.20
N GLU A 366 8.27 -14.24 4.04
CA GLU A 366 8.08 -15.62 3.62
C GLU A 366 6.61 -16.05 3.68
N VAL A 367 6.14 -16.82 2.69
CA VAL A 367 4.80 -17.41 2.72
C VAL A 367 4.81 -18.65 3.60
N VAL A 368 4.30 -18.49 4.82
CA VAL A 368 4.25 -19.56 5.84
C VAL A 368 2.97 -20.41 5.74
N ALA A 369 1.91 -19.84 5.19
CA ALA A 369 0.62 -20.52 5.04
C ALA A 369 -0.23 -19.92 3.92
N VAL A 370 -1.34 -20.62 3.62
CA VAL A 370 -2.39 -20.16 2.72
C VAL A 370 -3.68 -20.02 3.51
N GLU A 371 -4.28 -18.83 3.46
CA GLU A 371 -5.62 -18.57 3.98
C GLU A 371 -6.64 -18.60 2.82
N SER A 372 -7.55 -19.55 2.87
CA SER A 372 -8.64 -19.70 1.90
C SER A 372 -9.95 -19.16 2.46
N ILE A 373 -10.60 -18.24 1.75
CA ILE A 373 -11.83 -17.55 2.18
C ILE A 373 -12.98 -17.92 1.24
N PHE A 374 -14.02 -18.57 1.75
CA PHE A 374 -15.10 -19.16 0.95
C PHE A 374 -16.42 -18.37 1.06
N PHE A 375 -17.04 -18.11 -0.09
CA PHE A 375 -18.27 -17.34 -0.19
C PHE A 375 -19.44 -18.18 -0.75
N SER A 376 -20.64 -17.94 -0.24
CA SER A 376 -21.87 -18.47 -0.89
C SER A 376 -22.25 -17.69 -2.14
N ARG A 377 -21.98 -16.38 -2.13
CA ARG A 377 -22.17 -15.49 -3.28
C ARG A 377 -20.96 -14.59 -3.39
N VAL A 378 -20.44 -14.48 -4.61
CA VAL A 378 -19.29 -13.63 -4.89
C VAL A 378 -19.64 -12.18 -4.53
N PRO A 379 -18.81 -11.48 -3.75
CA PRO A 379 -19.03 -10.08 -3.48
C PRO A 379 -18.95 -9.25 -4.78
N ARG A 380 -19.38 -7.98 -4.74
CA ARG A 380 -19.23 -7.05 -5.87
C ARG A 380 -18.60 -5.74 -5.36
N PRO A 381 -17.51 -5.24 -5.97
CA PRO A 381 -16.60 -5.94 -6.91
C PRO A 381 -16.18 -7.33 -6.43
N GLN A 382 -15.92 -8.26 -7.35
CA GLN A 382 -15.63 -9.65 -6.99
C GLN A 382 -14.38 -9.78 -6.12
N THR A 383 -13.41 -8.89 -6.29
CA THR A 383 -12.15 -8.83 -5.53
C THR A 383 -12.22 -7.97 -4.27
N ARG A 384 -13.38 -7.39 -3.92
CA ARG A 384 -13.42 -6.23 -3.01
C ARG A 384 -12.76 -6.45 -1.65
N ALA A 385 -12.85 -7.65 -1.09
CA ALA A 385 -12.29 -7.95 0.22
C ALA A 385 -10.82 -8.40 0.18
N MET A 386 -10.26 -8.69 -1.00
CA MET A 386 -8.96 -9.33 -1.13
C MET A 386 -7.80 -8.47 -0.60
N ALA A 387 -7.64 -7.22 -1.07
CA ALA A 387 -6.60 -6.33 -0.54
C ALA A 387 -6.78 -6.06 0.98
N PRO A 388 -7.97 -5.64 1.46
CA PRO A 388 -8.15 -5.43 2.90
C PRO A 388 -7.91 -6.67 3.78
N LEU A 389 -8.18 -7.89 3.28
CA LEU A 389 -7.85 -9.13 3.99
C LEU A 389 -6.34 -9.35 4.08
N LEU A 390 -5.59 -9.10 3.00
CA LEU A 390 -4.12 -9.16 3.03
C LEU A 390 -3.54 -8.15 4.04
N TRP A 391 -4.11 -6.95 4.12
CA TRP A 391 -3.75 -5.95 5.13
C TRP A 391 -4.09 -6.40 6.56
N LEU A 392 -5.26 -7.01 6.77
CA LEU A 392 -5.70 -7.52 8.07
C LEU A 392 -4.75 -8.63 8.58
N GLN A 393 -4.34 -9.52 7.68
CA GLN A 393 -3.43 -10.62 7.95
C GLN A 393 -2.04 -10.16 8.42
N ARG A 394 -1.58 -8.99 7.99
CA ARG A 394 -0.18 -8.54 8.14
C ARG A 394 0.32 -8.50 9.59
N MET A 395 -0.53 -8.18 10.57
CA MET A 395 -0.08 -7.98 11.96
C MET A 395 -0.20 -9.23 12.83
N ALA A 396 -1.37 -9.87 12.81
CA ALA A 396 -1.65 -10.98 13.72
C ALA A 396 -0.80 -12.22 13.41
N TRP A 397 -0.55 -12.51 12.13
CA TRP A 397 0.24 -13.66 11.72
C TRP A 397 1.72 -13.55 12.08
N GLN A 398 2.26 -12.34 12.20
CA GLN A 398 3.65 -12.11 12.62
C GLN A 398 3.90 -12.55 14.07
N LEU A 399 2.88 -12.54 14.92
CA LEU A 399 2.98 -13.06 16.30
C LEU A 399 2.78 -14.57 16.39
N LEU A 400 2.10 -15.17 15.43
CA LEU A 400 1.71 -16.58 15.46
C LEU A 400 2.61 -17.49 14.65
N ALA A 401 3.40 -16.93 13.73
CA ALA A 401 4.38 -17.73 13.05
C ALA A 401 5.24 -18.43 14.09
N PRO A 402 5.36 -19.77 14.01
CA PRO A 402 6.47 -20.41 14.69
C PRO A 402 7.71 -19.66 14.22
N ARG A 403 8.47 -19.06 15.16
CA ARG A 403 9.86 -18.68 14.87
C ARG A 403 10.43 -19.91 14.18
N ALA A 404 10.86 -19.77 12.93
CA ALA A 404 11.36 -20.89 12.16
C ALA A 404 12.31 -21.65 13.08
N ALA A 405 11.92 -22.87 13.44
CA ALA A 405 12.81 -23.80 14.08
C ALA A 405 13.78 -24.21 12.98
N THR A 406 14.74 -23.32 12.68
CA THR A 406 16.04 -23.78 12.26
C THR A 406 16.49 -24.68 13.39
N ALA A 407 16.48 -25.99 13.12
CA ALA A 407 17.03 -27.00 14.00
C ALA A 407 18.54 -26.81 14.04
N GLU A 408 18.95 -25.88 14.88
CA GLU A 408 20.19 -25.73 15.63
C GLU A 408 19.80 -24.66 16.66
N ASP A 409 20.25 -24.78 17.90
CA ASP A 409 20.06 -23.71 18.89
C ASP A 409 20.23 -22.37 18.17
N PRO A 410 19.26 -21.43 18.22
CA PRO A 410 19.45 -20.14 17.57
C PRO A 410 20.81 -19.65 18.04
N PRO A 411 21.74 -19.33 17.13
CA PRO A 411 23.03 -18.79 17.55
C PRO A 411 22.70 -17.67 18.52
N PRO A 412 23.34 -17.66 19.70
CA PRO A 412 22.97 -16.75 20.77
C PRO A 412 22.79 -15.36 20.17
N ALA A 413 21.65 -14.73 20.44
CA ALA A 413 21.28 -13.47 19.81
C ALA A 413 22.51 -12.54 19.84
N PRO A 414 22.94 -12.02 18.68
CA PRO A 414 24.19 -11.29 18.60
C PRO A 414 24.17 -10.16 19.63
N ARG A 415 25.25 -10.07 20.40
CA ARG A 415 25.40 -9.04 21.43
C ARG A 415 25.27 -7.66 20.82
N LEU A 416 25.70 -7.47 19.58
CA LEU A 416 25.60 -6.21 18.85
C LEU A 416 25.20 -6.49 17.41
N GLU A 417 24.09 -5.85 17.01
CA GLU A 417 23.59 -5.83 15.64
C GLU A 417 23.81 -4.42 15.08
N VAL A 418 24.45 -4.34 13.92
CA VAL A 418 24.75 -3.09 13.22
C VAL A 418 24.11 -3.13 11.85
N ARG A 419 23.33 -2.10 11.56
CA ARG A 419 22.73 -1.86 10.24
C ARG A 419 23.23 -0.54 9.71
N ALA A 420 23.97 -0.57 8.61
CA ALA A 420 24.57 0.60 7.98
C ALA A 420 24.20 0.78 6.51
N LEU A 421 23.54 -0.19 5.87
CA LEU A 421 22.93 -0.01 4.55
C LEU A 421 21.61 0.78 4.68
N GLY A 422 21.74 2.11 4.65
CA GLY A 422 20.73 3.09 5.05
C GLY A 422 21.22 3.95 6.22
N ALA A 423 20.30 4.57 6.96
CA ALA A 423 20.65 5.27 8.20
C ALA A 423 21.15 4.28 9.26
N LEU A 424 22.17 4.66 10.03
CA LEU A 424 22.74 3.82 11.07
C LEU A 424 21.67 3.38 12.09
N SER A 425 21.58 2.08 12.33
CA SER A 425 20.78 1.48 13.39
C SER A 425 21.59 0.45 14.13
N VAL A 426 21.59 0.53 15.47
CA VAL A 426 22.37 -0.36 16.32
C VAL A 426 21.49 -0.95 17.42
N ARG A 427 21.62 -2.25 17.65
CA ARG A 427 21.04 -2.93 18.82
C ARG A 427 22.12 -3.57 19.65
N ILE A 428 22.00 -3.46 20.97
CA ILE A 428 22.92 -4.10 21.92
C ILE A 428 22.09 -5.01 22.81
N GLN A 429 22.42 -6.31 22.84
CA GLN A 429 21.68 -7.34 23.56
C GLN A 429 20.17 -7.32 23.24
N GLY A 430 19.83 -7.02 21.97
CA GLY A 430 18.46 -6.88 21.48
C GLY A 430 17.80 -5.52 21.71
N GLU A 431 18.39 -4.62 22.50
CA GLU A 431 17.84 -3.27 22.73
C GLU A 431 18.30 -2.27 21.66
N ALA A 432 17.35 -1.62 20.99
CA ALA A 432 17.64 -0.61 19.98
C ALA A 432 18.09 0.72 20.60
N LEU A 433 19.21 1.26 20.11
CA LEU A 433 19.69 2.56 20.54
C LEU A 433 18.93 3.69 19.82
N PRO A 434 18.57 4.78 20.52
CA PRO A 434 17.87 5.88 19.90
C PRO A 434 18.80 6.67 18.95
N PRO A 435 18.30 7.21 17.82
CA PRO A 435 19.14 7.87 16.80
C PRO A 435 20.00 9.02 17.31
N GLN A 436 19.55 9.73 18.36
CA GLN A 436 20.30 10.82 18.98
C GLN A 436 21.64 10.36 19.57
N ARG A 437 21.78 9.08 19.94
CA ARG A 437 23.05 8.51 20.40
C ARG A 437 24.11 8.54 19.32
N PHE A 438 23.72 8.39 18.05
CA PHE A 438 24.64 8.29 16.92
C PHE A 438 25.32 9.62 16.57
N GLN A 439 24.90 10.72 17.20
CA GLN A 439 25.51 12.05 17.10
C GLN A 439 26.62 12.29 18.14
N THR A 440 26.77 11.39 19.11
CA THR A 440 27.83 11.52 20.13
C THR A 440 29.19 11.11 19.58
N LEU A 441 30.27 11.69 20.12
CA LEU A 441 31.65 11.43 19.68
C LEU A 441 32.03 9.94 19.59
N PRO A 442 31.67 9.06 20.56
CA PRO A 442 31.95 7.62 20.45
C PRO A 442 31.29 6.96 19.24
N TRP A 443 30.04 7.33 18.92
CA TRP A 443 29.34 6.74 17.79
C TRP A 443 29.76 7.34 16.45
N ARG A 444 30.23 8.60 16.42
CA ARG A 444 30.91 9.15 15.22
C ARG A 444 32.22 8.40 14.94
N LEU A 445 32.99 8.08 15.98
CA LEU A 445 34.17 7.21 15.85
C LEU A 445 33.78 5.82 15.34
N PHE A 446 32.67 5.27 15.83
CA PHE A 446 32.18 3.98 15.34
C PHE A 446 31.87 4.00 13.84
N LYS A 447 31.19 5.04 13.34
CA LYS A 447 30.92 5.20 11.91
C LYS A 447 32.19 5.28 11.07
N LEU A 448 33.23 5.97 11.56
CA LEU A 448 34.53 6.03 10.91
C LEU A 448 35.18 4.65 10.77
N PHE A 449 35.04 3.78 11.78
CA PHE A 449 35.50 2.39 11.69
C PHE A 449 34.66 1.54 10.74
N LEU A 450 33.34 1.79 10.65
CA LEU A 450 32.48 1.08 9.70
C LEU A 450 32.80 1.43 8.24
N ALA A 451 33.20 2.67 7.96
CA ALA A 451 33.56 3.11 6.61
C ALA A 451 34.95 2.65 6.15
N HIS A 452 35.80 2.22 7.09
CA HIS A 452 37.13 1.70 6.81
C HIS A 452 37.35 0.38 7.55
N PRO A 453 36.57 -0.66 7.21
CA PRO A 453 36.64 -1.93 7.90
C PRO A 453 38.04 -2.54 7.75
N GLU A 454 38.51 -3.19 8.81
CA GLU A 454 39.79 -3.90 8.86
C GLU A 454 41.07 -3.06 8.61
N ARG A 455 40.95 -1.73 8.52
CA ARG A 455 42.10 -0.83 8.45
C ARG A 455 42.54 -0.39 9.85
N VAL A 456 43.84 -0.36 10.07
CA VAL A 456 44.42 0.27 11.27
C VAL A 456 44.31 1.79 11.12
N GLN A 457 43.61 2.43 12.04
CA GLN A 457 43.48 3.89 12.10
C GLN A 457 44.38 4.48 13.18
N THR A 458 45.26 5.39 12.79
CA THR A 458 46.16 6.13 13.68
C THR A 458 45.37 7.13 14.55
N PRO A 459 45.89 7.50 15.73
CA PRO A 459 45.30 8.58 16.53
C PRO A 459 45.18 9.90 15.76
N GLU A 460 46.10 10.18 14.86
CA GLU A 460 46.11 11.38 14.02
C GLU A 460 44.97 11.37 12.99
N GLU A 461 44.77 10.26 12.27
CA GLU A 461 43.64 10.09 11.32
C GLU A 461 42.28 10.19 12.03
N ILE A 462 42.14 9.56 13.20
CA ILE A 462 40.91 9.64 13.99
C ILE A 462 40.67 11.08 14.48
N ALA A 463 41.74 11.78 14.88
CA ALA A 463 41.65 13.15 15.34
C ALA A 463 41.19 14.10 14.23
N GLU A 464 41.78 13.96 13.03
CA GLU A 464 41.41 14.73 11.84
C GLU A 464 39.93 14.53 11.47
N ALA A 465 39.44 13.29 11.49
CA ALA A 465 38.05 12.98 11.15
C ALA A 465 37.03 13.49 12.20
N LEU A 466 37.36 13.44 13.49
CA LEU A 466 36.44 13.83 14.56
C LEU A 466 36.48 15.33 14.88
N TRP A 467 37.64 15.97 14.73
CA TRP A 467 37.89 17.35 15.11
C TRP A 467 38.81 18.08 14.10
N PRO A 468 38.31 18.36 12.88
CA PRO A 468 39.11 19.01 11.84
C PRO A 468 39.60 20.41 12.25
N ASP A 469 38.89 21.08 13.16
CA ASP A 469 39.20 22.46 13.59
C ASP A 469 40.17 22.54 14.78
N LEU A 470 40.62 21.42 15.34
CA LEU A 470 41.52 21.39 16.49
C LEU A 470 42.98 21.16 16.08
N ASP A 471 43.92 21.65 16.90
CA ASP A 471 45.33 21.30 16.76
C ASP A 471 45.52 19.76 16.78
N PRO A 472 46.20 19.17 15.78
CA PRO A 472 46.30 17.71 15.63
C PRO A 472 46.94 17.02 16.85
N ALA A 473 47.99 17.60 17.43
CA ALA A 473 48.68 17.01 18.58
C ALA A 473 47.82 17.07 19.85
N TYR A 474 47.00 18.12 20.00
CA TYR A 474 46.01 18.23 21.07
C TYR A 474 44.83 17.27 20.89
N ALA A 475 44.32 17.12 19.67
CA ALA A 475 43.19 16.26 19.34
C ALA A 475 43.55 14.76 19.46
N ALA A 476 44.75 14.36 19.00
CA ALA A 476 45.24 12.97 19.12
C ALA A 476 45.26 12.47 20.57
N ARG A 477 45.61 13.34 21.53
CA ARG A 477 45.59 13.01 22.98
C ARG A 477 44.18 12.69 23.51
N ARG A 478 43.12 13.11 22.81
CA ARG A 478 41.71 12.87 23.21
C ARG A 478 41.14 11.58 22.63
N VAL A 479 41.77 11.02 21.59
CA VAL A 479 41.30 9.81 20.89
C VAL A 479 41.19 8.63 21.85
N ALA A 480 42.22 8.39 22.68
CA ALA A 480 42.22 7.28 23.63
C ALA A 480 41.01 7.30 24.58
N ARG A 481 40.56 8.49 24.99
CA ARG A 481 39.36 8.65 25.83
C ARG A 481 38.09 8.29 25.06
N VAL A 482 37.94 8.75 23.82
CA VAL A 482 36.75 8.47 23.00
C VAL A 482 36.69 6.98 22.63
N VAL A 483 37.84 6.36 22.32
CA VAL A 483 37.96 4.91 22.10
C VAL A 483 37.50 4.14 23.35
N HIS A 484 37.97 4.53 24.54
CA HIS A 484 37.56 3.87 25.78
C HIS A 484 36.05 4.00 26.04
N GLU A 485 35.46 5.17 25.77
CA GLU A 485 34.01 5.36 25.89
C GLU A 485 33.20 4.61 24.83
N LEU A 486 33.76 4.40 23.64
CA LEU A 486 33.17 3.52 22.63
C LEU A 486 33.23 2.05 23.08
N ARG A 487 34.40 1.59 23.57
CA ARG A 487 34.58 0.23 24.10
C ARG A 487 33.57 -0.11 25.19
N LYS A 488 33.31 0.80 26.14
CA LYS A 488 32.28 0.60 27.18
C LYS A 488 30.89 0.33 26.63
N GLN A 489 30.60 0.81 25.42
CA GLN A 489 29.29 0.67 24.80
C GLN A 489 29.22 -0.62 23.97
N ILE A 490 30.24 -0.91 23.16
CA ILE A 490 30.16 -2.02 22.18
C ILE A 490 30.79 -3.33 22.68
N GLU A 491 31.80 -3.28 23.56
CA GLU A 491 32.53 -4.46 24.00
C GLU A 491 31.81 -5.21 25.15
N PRO A 492 32.05 -6.52 25.31
CA PRO A 492 31.73 -7.28 26.52
C PRO A 492 32.47 -6.76 27.76
N ASP A 493 33.76 -6.49 27.58
CA ASP A 493 34.64 -5.93 28.59
C ASP A 493 35.56 -4.89 27.93
N ALA A 494 35.42 -3.63 28.34
CA ALA A 494 36.24 -2.53 27.82
C ALA A 494 37.73 -2.65 28.17
N GLY A 495 38.08 -3.42 29.21
CA GLY A 495 39.46 -3.73 29.61
C GLY A 495 40.09 -4.84 28.77
N SER A 496 39.28 -5.66 28.10
CA SER A 496 39.72 -6.74 27.21
C SER A 496 38.96 -6.66 25.87
N PRO A 497 39.19 -5.60 25.07
CA PRO A 497 38.42 -5.37 23.85
C PRO A 497 38.70 -6.43 22.80
N GLN A 498 37.64 -6.99 22.23
CA GLN A 498 37.72 -8.03 21.19
C GLN A 498 37.57 -7.41 19.79
N MET A 499 36.70 -6.41 19.63
CA MET A 499 36.45 -5.80 18.33
C MET A 499 37.31 -4.58 18.06
N LEU A 500 37.35 -3.62 18.99
CA LEU A 500 38.08 -2.37 18.88
C LEU A 500 39.44 -2.49 19.58
N ARG A 501 40.38 -3.15 18.92
CA ARG A 501 41.68 -3.51 19.49
C ARG A 501 42.70 -2.39 19.30
N SER A 502 43.57 -2.22 20.29
CA SER A 502 44.79 -1.43 20.13
C SER A 502 45.87 -2.33 19.53
N VAL A 503 46.42 -1.90 18.40
CA VAL A 503 47.46 -2.61 17.65
C VAL A 503 48.66 -1.69 17.43
N GLU A 504 49.76 -2.22 16.91
CA GLU A 504 50.89 -1.39 16.52
C GLU A 504 50.44 -0.34 15.48
N GLY A 505 50.73 0.93 15.74
CA GLY A 505 50.36 2.05 14.87
C GLY A 505 48.96 2.65 15.12
N GLY A 506 48.07 2.03 15.91
CA GLY A 506 46.75 2.64 16.17
C GLY A 506 45.66 1.70 16.67
N TYR A 507 44.46 1.86 16.12
CA TYR A 507 43.25 1.12 16.50
C TYR A 507 42.68 0.38 15.29
N LEU A 508 42.30 -0.87 15.51
CA LEU A 508 41.68 -1.73 14.50
C LEU A 508 40.28 -2.11 15.00
N PHE A 509 39.28 -1.98 14.13
CA PHE A 509 37.95 -2.48 14.38
C PHE A 509 37.66 -3.68 13.48
N ARG A 510 37.25 -4.79 14.09
CA ARG A 510 36.84 -6.01 13.38
C ARG A 510 35.68 -6.67 14.14
N PHE A 511 34.66 -7.13 13.43
CA PHE A 511 33.60 -7.92 14.04
C PHE A 511 34.12 -9.31 14.43
N THR A 512 33.71 -9.82 15.59
CA THR A 512 34.06 -11.15 16.10
C THR A 512 32.82 -12.03 16.19
N GLU A 513 32.93 -13.25 16.72
CA GLU A 513 31.76 -14.10 16.99
C GLU A 513 30.77 -13.40 17.94
N GLY A 514 29.47 -13.59 17.68
CA GLY A 514 28.38 -12.97 18.47
C GLY A 514 27.99 -11.56 18.02
N TYR A 515 28.34 -11.15 16.79
CA TYR A 515 28.00 -9.88 16.19
C TYR A 515 27.27 -10.08 14.86
N ALA A 516 26.46 -9.10 14.44
CA ALA A 516 25.82 -9.11 13.13
C ALA A 516 25.95 -7.74 12.45
N TYR A 517 26.44 -7.73 11.21
CA TYR A 517 26.62 -6.52 10.41
C TYR A 517 26.01 -6.72 9.01
N ASP A 518 25.12 -5.82 8.60
CA ASP A 518 24.37 -6.00 7.35
C ASP A 518 25.23 -5.82 6.09
N VAL A 519 26.28 -4.99 6.10
CA VAL A 519 27.22 -4.86 4.97
C VAL A 519 28.02 -6.15 4.77
N GLU A 520 28.59 -6.73 5.84
CA GLU A 520 29.33 -7.99 5.73
C GLU A 520 28.42 -9.13 5.25
N ARG A 521 27.16 -9.17 5.74
CA ARG A 521 26.19 -10.16 5.26
C ARG A 521 25.79 -9.92 3.80
N PHE A 522 25.65 -8.67 3.39
CA PHE A 522 25.38 -8.27 2.01
C PHE A 522 26.49 -8.74 1.06
N GLU A 523 27.74 -8.46 1.40
CA GLU A 523 28.90 -8.92 0.62
C GLU A 523 29.03 -10.44 0.59
N ALA A 524 28.79 -11.10 1.73
CA ALA A 524 28.83 -12.56 1.82
C ALA A 524 27.76 -13.20 0.92
N LEU A 525 26.51 -12.71 0.96
CA LEU A 525 25.42 -13.22 0.12
C LEU A 525 25.73 -13.08 -1.38
N ILE A 526 26.35 -11.97 -1.79
CA ILE A 526 26.75 -11.77 -3.19
C ILE A 526 27.84 -12.76 -3.59
N ARG A 527 28.87 -12.95 -2.76
CA ARG A 527 29.90 -13.96 -3.02
C ARG A 527 29.34 -15.39 -3.08
N GLU A 528 28.47 -15.74 -2.12
CA GLU A 528 27.78 -17.03 -2.08
C GLU A 528 26.91 -17.27 -3.32
N ALA A 529 26.30 -16.21 -3.86
CA ALA A 529 25.51 -16.26 -5.09
C ALA A 529 26.37 -16.35 -6.35
N ASP A 530 27.49 -15.63 -6.39
CA ASP A 530 28.47 -15.68 -7.50
C ASP A 530 29.08 -17.09 -7.66
N ASP A 531 29.32 -17.78 -6.54
CA ASP A 531 29.89 -19.14 -6.51
C ASP A 531 28.84 -20.25 -6.70
N GLN A 532 27.58 -19.91 -6.96
CA GLN A 532 26.49 -20.88 -7.05
C GLN A 532 26.21 -21.33 -8.50
N ASP A 533 26.22 -22.65 -8.72
CA ASP A 533 25.93 -23.24 -10.04
C ASP A 533 24.43 -23.30 -10.36
N ASP A 534 23.56 -23.40 -9.34
CA ASP A 534 22.11 -23.40 -9.51
C ASP A 534 21.57 -21.98 -9.66
N GLU A 535 21.07 -21.64 -10.86
CA GLU A 535 20.54 -20.32 -11.20
C GLU A 535 19.44 -19.83 -10.25
N GLY A 536 18.59 -20.73 -9.75
CA GLY A 536 17.52 -20.39 -8.81
C GLY A 536 18.06 -19.99 -7.43
N ARG A 537 19.05 -20.71 -6.93
CA ARG A 537 19.74 -20.39 -5.68
C ARG A 537 20.61 -19.15 -5.80
N ALA A 538 21.29 -18.96 -6.93
CA ALA A 538 22.06 -17.76 -7.21
C ALA A 538 21.13 -16.53 -7.19
N LEU A 539 20.00 -16.60 -7.91
CA LEU A 539 18.98 -15.55 -7.91
C LEU A 539 18.46 -15.24 -6.50
N ALA A 540 18.14 -16.27 -5.70
CA ALA A 540 17.69 -16.08 -4.33
C ALA A 540 18.74 -15.37 -3.46
N GLY A 541 20.02 -15.72 -3.61
CA GLY A 541 21.13 -15.07 -2.91
C GLY A 541 21.27 -13.59 -3.27
N TYR A 542 21.25 -13.25 -4.56
CA TYR A 542 21.32 -11.84 -5.00
C TYR A 542 20.13 -11.01 -4.50
N LEU A 543 18.90 -11.55 -4.57
CA LEU A 543 17.71 -10.85 -4.07
C LEU A 543 17.77 -10.63 -2.55
N ALA A 544 18.21 -11.65 -1.80
CA ALA A 544 18.41 -11.52 -0.35
C ALA A 544 19.47 -10.47 0.01
N ALA A 545 20.54 -10.37 -0.77
CA ALA A 545 21.54 -9.31 -0.61
C ALA A 545 20.91 -7.93 -0.86
N LEU A 546 20.22 -7.76 -1.99
CA LEU A 546 19.58 -6.49 -2.31
C LEU A 546 18.58 -6.05 -1.23
N ASP A 547 17.85 -6.95 -0.58
CA ASP A 547 16.92 -6.59 0.51
C ASP A 547 17.60 -6.00 1.75
N LEU A 548 18.90 -6.27 1.95
CA LEU A 548 19.69 -5.57 2.98
C LEU A 548 20.01 -4.12 2.57
N PHE A 549 20.10 -3.84 1.27
CA PHE A 549 20.35 -2.52 0.71
C PHE A 549 19.08 -1.64 0.73
N ARG A 550 18.86 -0.95 1.86
CA ARG A 550 17.67 -0.09 2.09
C ARG A 550 17.88 1.39 1.73
N GLY A 551 19.11 1.77 1.43
CA GLY A 551 19.51 3.13 1.14
C GLY A 551 21.03 3.24 1.14
N GLU A 552 21.55 4.44 0.88
CA GLU A 552 22.99 4.67 0.90
C GLU A 552 23.61 4.33 2.25
N PHE A 553 24.84 3.82 2.21
CA PHE A 553 25.61 3.50 3.40
C PHE A 553 25.76 4.74 4.29
N LEU A 554 25.37 4.61 5.58
CA LEU A 554 25.32 5.72 6.54
C LEU A 554 24.59 6.96 6.00
N ALA A 555 23.36 6.78 5.51
CA ALA A 555 22.54 7.86 4.94
C ALA A 555 22.22 8.99 5.95
N ASP A 556 22.46 8.78 7.24
CA ASP A 556 22.35 9.82 8.28
C ASP A 556 23.56 10.77 8.34
N GLU A 557 24.58 10.56 7.51
CA GLU A 557 25.77 11.42 7.35
C GLU A 557 25.88 11.97 5.90
N PRO A 558 24.94 12.81 5.42
CA PRO A 558 24.89 13.23 4.01
C PRO A 558 26.02 14.18 3.57
N TYR A 559 26.80 14.72 4.51
CA TYR A 559 27.87 15.70 4.25
C TYR A 559 29.26 15.17 4.61
N ALA A 560 29.40 13.84 4.78
CA ALA A 560 30.61 13.22 5.27
C ALA A 560 31.47 12.66 4.12
N ASP A 561 32.47 13.44 3.67
CA ASP A 561 33.32 13.08 2.52
C ASP A 561 34.06 11.73 2.70
N TRP A 562 34.39 11.35 3.94
CA TRP A 562 35.07 10.08 4.26
C TRP A 562 34.21 8.83 4.00
N VAL A 563 32.89 8.98 3.83
CA VAL A 563 31.96 7.88 3.55
C VAL A 563 31.86 7.59 2.05
N GLU A 564 32.18 8.56 1.19
CA GLU A 564 31.82 8.51 -0.23
C GLU A 564 32.47 7.37 -1.00
N ALA A 565 33.71 7.01 -0.67
CA ALA A 565 34.40 5.86 -1.28
C ALA A 565 33.67 4.54 -0.99
N GLU A 566 33.23 4.36 0.26
CA GLU A 566 32.51 3.16 0.70
C GLU A 566 31.09 3.12 0.10
N ARG A 567 30.41 4.27 0.03
CA ARG A 567 29.12 4.40 -0.69
C ARG A 567 29.25 4.00 -2.15
N ALA A 568 30.27 4.51 -2.85
CA ALA A 568 30.50 4.19 -4.25
C ALA A 568 30.76 2.70 -4.45
N TYR A 569 31.58 2.09 -3.58
CA TYR A 569 31.86 0.65 -3.60
C TYR A 569 30.58 -0.19 -3.40
N LEU A 570 29.82 0.07 -2.33
CA LEU A 570 28.61 -0.68 -2.00
C LEU A 570 27.49 -0.46 -3.02
N ARG A 571 27.37 0.75 -3.57
CA ARG A 571 26.43 1.06 -4.68
C ARG A 571 26.79 0.23 -5.91
N ALA A 572 28.06 0.23 -6.33
CA ALA A 572 28.51 -0.55 -7.48
C ALA A 572 28.32 -2.06 -7.26
N LEU A 573 28.51 -2.55 -6.03
CA LEU A 573 28.27 -3.95 -5.69
C LEU A 573 26.77 -4.30 -5.75
N ALA A 574 25.89 -3.43 -5.26
CA ALA A 574 24.44 -3.61 -5.34
C ALA A 574 23.93 -3.58 -6.79
N VAL A 575 24.43 -2.65 -7.61
CA VAL A 575 24.08 -2.57 -9.04
C VAL A 575 24.49 -3.86 -9.74
N ARG A 576 25.73 -4.32 -9.58
CA ARG A 576 26.22 -5.57 -10.18
C ARG A 576 25.39 -6.79 -9.79
N ALA A 577 25.10 -6.96 -8.49
CA ALA A 577 24.27 -8.06 -8.01
C ALA A 577 22.85 -8.00 -8.59
N GLY A 578 22.29 -6.79 -8.70
CA GLY A 578 21.00 -6.56 -9.33
C GLY A 578 20.99 -6.82 -10.83
N GLU A 579 22.04 -6.45 -11.56
CA GLU A 579 22.16 -6.78 -12.98
C GLU A 579 22.17 -8.28 -13.19
N ARG A 580 22.95 -9.01 -12.39
CA ARG A 580 23.03 -10.47 -12.48
C ARG A 580 21.70 -11.13 -12.14
N ALA A 581 21.02 -10.67 -11.10
CA ALA A 581 19.66 -11.11 -10.77
C ALA A 581 18.66 -10.77 -11.90
N GLY A 582 18.79 -9.61 -12.54
CA GLY A 582 17.96 -9.20 -13.68
C GLY A 582 18.13 -10.12 -14.88
N GLU A 583 19.37 -10.49 -15.22
CA GLU A 583 19.68 -11.45 -16.28
C GLU A 583 19.08 -12.83 -16.02
N LEU A 584 19.20 -13.34 -14.78
CA LEU A 584 18.61 -14.63 -14.38
C LEU A 584 17.08 -14.58 -14.48
N LEU A 585 16.45 -13.48 -14.03
CA LEU A 585 15.01 -13.29 -14.16
C LEU A 585 14.55 -13.24 -15.62
N GLU A 586 15.30 -12.56 -16.50
CA GLU A 586 15.01 -12.53 -17.93
C GLU A 586 15.16 -13.92 -18.57
N ALA A 587 16.22 -14.66 -18.25
CA ALA A 587 16.43 -16.03 -18.73
C ALA A 587 15.30 -16.97 -18.31
N MET A 588 14.73 -16.76 -17.13
CA MET A 588 13.58 -17.48 -16.60
C MET A 588 12.22 -16.99 -17.14
N GLY A 589 12.19 -15.95 -17.99
CA GLY A 589 10.96 -15.34 -18.51
C GLY A 589 10.16 -14.55 -17.48
N GLN A 590 10.78 -14.16 -16.36
CA GLN A 590 10.17 -13.39 -15.26
C GLN A 590 10.24 -11.88 -15.53
N GLU A 591 9.70 -11.44 -16.68
CA GLU A 591 9.82 -10.06 -17.18
C GLU A 591 9.32 -9.00 -16.18
N LYS A 592 8.22 -9.27 -15.45
CA LYS A 592 7.67 -8.34 -14.45
C LYS A 592 8.61 -8.14 -13.25
N ALA A 593 9.29 -9.20 -12.83
CA ALA A 593 10.26 -9.13 -11.73
C ALA A 593 11.52 -8.39 -12.18
N SER A 594 12.01 -8.69 -13.38
CA SER A 594 13.15 -7.99 -14.00
C SER A 594 12.88 -6.48 -14.16
N LEU A 595 11.68 -6.10 -14.65
CA LEU A 595 11.24 -4.70 -14.74
C LEU A 595 11.29 -3.97 -13.39
N SER A 596 10.80 -4.63 -12.34
CA SER A 596 10.76 -4.05 -10.98
C SER A 596 12.16 -3.89 -10.41
N LEU A 597 13.04 -4.86 -10.69
CA LEU A 597 14.43 -4.85 -10.28
C LEU A 597 15.21 -3.73 -10.97
N TYR A 598 15.18 -3.61 -12.30
CA TYR A 598 15.92 -2.55 -13.00
C TYR A 598 15.48 -1.14 -12.59
N ARG A 599 14.19 -0.94 -12.29
CA ARG A 599 13.70 0.33 -11.72
C ARG A 599 14.30 0.62 -10.34
N ARG A 600 14.41 -0.40 -9.48
CA ARG A 600 15.07 -0.28 -8.18
C ARG A 600 16.55 0.07 -8.36
N LEU A 601 17.23 -0.56 -9.32
CA LEU A 601 18.65 -0.27 -9.59
C LEU A 601 18.86 1.14 -10.12
N ILE A 602 18.01 1.65 -11.01
CA ILE A 602 18.07 3.06 -11.47
C ILE A 602 17.86 4.03 -10.31
N ALA A 603 17.06 3.68 -9.29
CA ALA A 603 16.93 4.50 -8.09
C ALA A 603 18.18 4.46 -7.19
N ILE A 604 18.96 3.37 -7.23
CA ILE A 604 20.22 3.22 -6.50
C ILE A 604 21.36 3.93 -7.23
N ASP A 605 21.44 3.79 -8.54
CA ASP A 605 22.40 4.46 -9.41
C ASP A 605 21.71 5.03 -10.66
N PRO A 606 21.24 6.30 -10.58
CA PRO A 606 20.60 6.95 -11.71
C PRO A 606 21.54 7.26 -12.87
N SER A 607 22.86 7.17 -12.65
CA SER A 607 23.89 7.57 -13.61
C SER A 607 24.29 6.45 -14.57
N ASP A 608 23.88 5.21 -14.31
CA ASP A 608 24.28 4.08 -15.12
C ASP A 608 23.40 3.92 -16.38
N PRO A 609 23.91 4.21 -17.60
CA PRO A 609 23.13 4.11 -18.82
C PRO A 609 22.74 2.66 -19.19
N TYR A 610 23.50 1.65 -18.73
CA TYR A 610 23.20 0.25 -19.00
C TYR A 610 21.86 -0.17 -18.40
N LEU A 611 21.55 0.32 -17.19
CA LEU A 611 20.27 0.03 -16.52
C LEU A 611 19.07 0.56 -17.31
N TYR A 612 19.20 1.73 -17.95
CA TYR A 612 18.16 2.27 -18.83
C TYR A 612 17.99 1.41 -20.09
N ASP A 613 19.10 0.92 -20.67
CA ASP A 613 19.06 0.03 -21.83
C ASP A 613 18.39 -1.31 -21.52
N ARG A 614 18.71 -1.92 -20.37
CA ARG A 614 18.05 -3.15 -19.91
C ARG A 614 16.58 -2.91 -19.61
N LEU A 615 16.24 -1.83 -18.92
CA LEU A 615 14.85 -1.47 -18.65
C LEU A 615 14.06 -1.27 -19.96
N ALA A 616 14.63 -0.58 -20.94
CA ALA A 616 14.01 -0.39 -22.26
C ALA A 616 13.87 -1.71 -23.02
N ALA A 617 14.84 -2.62 -22.94
CA ALA A 617 14.78 -3.94 -23.54
C ALA A 617 13.65 -4.81 -22.94
N VAL A 618 13.53 -4.87 -21.62
CA VAL A 618 12.44 -5.57 -20.93
C VAL A 618 11.08 -4.94 -21.27
N LEU A 619 11.00 -3.61 -21.34
CA LEU A 619 9.78 -2.94 -21.79
C LEU A 619 9.40 -3.31 -23.22
N ARG A 620 10.36 -3.44 -24.13
CA ARG A 620 10.12 -3.91 -25.51
C ARG A 620 9.65 -5.36 -25.55
N SER A 621 10.27 -6.26 -24.79
CA SER A 621 9.87 -7.68 -24.76
C SER A 621 8.43 -7.84 -24.26
N MET A 622 8.00 -6.98 -23.34
CA MET A 622 6.63 -6.89 -22.83
C MET A 622 5.65 -6.13 -23.77
N GLY A 623 6.11 -5.59 -24.91
CA GLY A 623 5.29 -4.86 -25.89
C GLY A 623 5.07 -3.36 -25.61
N PHE A 624 5.85 -2.74 -24.72
CA PHE A 624 5.70 -1.34 -24.31
C PHE A 624 6.66 -0.37 -25.06
N GLU A 625 6.59 -0.33 -26.39
CA GLU A 625 7.50 0.45 -27.26
C GLU A 625 7.54 1.95 -26.96
N ALA A 626 6.40 2.58 -26.67
CA ALA A 626 6.37 4.01 -26.33
C ALA A 626 7.18 4.32 -25.05
N ARG A 627 7.23 3.38 -24.11
CA ARG A 627 7.93 3.54 -22.83
C ARG A 627 9.40 3.22 -22.94
N ALA A 628 9.75 2.22 -23.72
CA ALA A 628 11.15 1.96 -24.06
C ALA A 628 11.79 3.23 -24.65
N ARG A 629 11.10 3.91 -25.58
CA ARG A 629 11.53 5.20 -26.13
C ARG A 629 11.64 6.31 -25.08
N GLU A 630 10.72 6.36 -24.12
CA GLU A 630 10.79 7.35 -23.03
C GLU A 630 12.02 7.12 -22.12
N ILE A 631 12.30 5.86 -21.77
CA ILE A 631 13.49 5.49 -21.00
C ILE A 631 14.77 5.82 -21.78
N GLU A 632 14.80 5.55 -23.08
CA GLU A 632 15.93 5.92 -23.94
C GLU A 632 16.12 7.44 -24.05
N LEU A 633 15.04 8.23 -24.08
CA LEU A 633 15.11 9.69 -24.06
C LEU A 633 15.63 10.21 -22.71
N ARG A 634 15.22 9.60 -21.60
CA ARG A 634 15.79 9.91 -20.26
C ARG A 634 17.28 9.60 -20.22
N LYS A 635 17.71 8.46 -20.78
CA LYS A 635 19.12 8.11 -20.95
C LYS A 635 19.88 9.15 -21.78
N GLN A 636 19.30 9.60 -22.90
CA GLN A 636 19.92 10.66 -23.73
C GLN A 636 20.04 11.99 -22.99
N THR A 637 19.08 12.33 -22.14
CA THR A 637 19.11 13.54 -21.32
C THR A 637 20.19 13.45 -20.23
N LEU A 638 20.34 12.28 -19.62
CA LEU A 638 21.43 11.97 -18.68
C LEU A 638 22.79 12.16 -19.36
N LEU A 639 23.01 11.52 -20.52
CA LEU A 639 24.27 11.60 -21.28
C LEU A 639 24.55 12.99 -21.89
N ALA A 640 23.56 13.87 -21.97
CA ALA A 640 23.72 15.25 -22.47
C ALA A 640 23.98 16.26 -21.33
N GLY A 641 23.85 15.84 -20.06
CA GLY A 641 24.07 16.65 -18.87
C GLY A 641 25.43 16.43 -18.18
N GLU A 642 26.22 15.48 -18.68
CA GLU A 642 27.66 15.29 -18.39
C GLU A 642 28.52 16.08 -19.39
#